data_AF-A0A7M1PW20-F1
#
_entry.id   AF-A0A7M1PW20-F1
#
_cell.length_a   1.000
_cell.length_b   1.000
_cell.length_c   1.000
_cell.angle_alpha   90.00
_cell.angle_beta   90.00
_cell.angle_gamma   90.00
#
_symmetry.space_group_name_H-M   'P 1'
#
loop_
_entity.id
_entity.type
_entity.pdbx_description
1 polymer ?
#
loop_
_entity_poly.entity_id
_entity_poly.type
_entity_poly.pdbx_seq_one_letter_code
_entity_poly.pdbx_strand_id
1 'polypeptide(L)'
;MSLNNDYLLKDDLNTIFVARENEKLKIINEFDAVLKAQSSVVFISGVAGIGKTFLVNQVIKDLDKNKITYVSGKYRHYDTKPLIAIEEIITEIVKHLLTLPSKSLYQVKEKINKLLGSNINIITSISDYSQKLFGNKKPVKINSNALKYKVKKSIIQFIDIASQCLFPLIIFIDDLQWADSFSLEVSQFLINNIKKLNVMLVVSYRNSEFDINKLNINKNKNLISYIALKEIQIESIIEYYSKICGYEINYIDYLSRFTYSLTLGNPYYIKEITSLLINEKILLYDKKQSKWVVDMNNLSELTLSSNAKTIIENRIAKISDEEKKLLNIMGCLDGVADFNLLKLISQNSDYQLNTTLNKLKNWAFLYYKDNKYYLSHDILLDIIYSNLTEEQRHSLHFDIAVSIKDEKLNQNNMHIQLVVSQILRSKPVLLQSKANEWVEFLYNAEKNSMSAISLEQYTSLFNFIIKLISYSANLNPNLLLHVNLNYIECLLVNNKYELTELKLAELMSSFSNMSDQIKIMQKYMIMYGYKGSFKKELKTGLKILKLLNYKLNIQDYEKDLLLARELFTTKKIADLISQKDATDKRILIIIETLAKMTPSANCVNKKLFELILLRIGILSVQYGKSPYSVIGYGAYSFILYNNLKDYQTGEKLIQTVLQLLNKSDDSDIKSFVYSFVGTFIKHWSEPLTSSIFYLEKGINENIKSGKLIYGGYSIVSILYAKYAMAVPFTEIKQYLKNKLNDISIFGDGNSLFVNIFFLNYLNYLELGELKPEYLELKPVICNELDAFKFVYYFFEMQRFYFSQDINEAYNLVVTITALIDSLKGHIIYPHVLFMCALVRLNYHHLLHEETAITNKQLIISYKADLEVFTKLNKVENYSRYKLIEAEYCRLFENKKNIDKIYYEANNFAEKNSQYHIAAIGNLLTANYYDYNPKLVQFYVKESINNFKLWGADYIANVIAEKYVIESALEVQYGKKSPIISDQQEVKSQNLLKLNNIEKLNEQESIFYFIENLPNNNSIDYVAILFEKEDEMYLHYHKEKNNKTLKLNIAQRLNLTSNISHKVVRYVARTAEDVLIGADNNNSIFANTLAHKDDVNILSMPIKYLDVLVGVVYIETKDKAVFNSDFIMYLKTILQIIVTKLDTLKNINIRDMLNSKKAESELTQREIEVLQLVANGLTNSLISQQLHISLGTVKNHLSNIYSKLEVDSRIKAVIKAAENQVIKI
;
A
#
# COMPACT_ATOMS: atom_id res chain seq x y z
N MET A 1 55.41 8.10 25.50
CA MET A 1 53.98 7.68 25.51
C MET A 1 53.13 8.79 26.11
N SER A 2 52.91 9.89 25.39
CA SER A 2 52.27 11.11 25.94
C SER A 2 50.89 11.44 25.39
N LEU A 3 50.50 10.83 24.26
CA LEU A 3 49.40 11.26 23.39
C LEU A 3 48.10 10.40 23.43
N ASN A 4 48.11 9.23 24.08
CA ASN A 4 47.01 8.26 23.93
C ASN A 4 45.75 8.59 24.75
N ASN A 5 45.88 9.22 25.92
CA ASN A 5 44.73 9.43 26.82
C ASN A 5 43.73 10.44 26.27
N ASP A 6 44.22 11.53 25.66
CA ASP A 6 43.38 12.63 25.15
C ASP A 6 42.48 12.19 23.96
N TYR A 7 42.81 11.06 23.32
CA TYR A 7 41.97 10.42 22.31
C TYR A 7 40.85 9.57 22.93
N LEU A 8 41.16 8.72 23.91
CA LEU A 8 40.17 7.85 24.58
C LEU A 8 38.97 8.64 25.14
N LEU A 9 39.27 9.79 25.76
CA LEU A 9 38.25 10.67 26.35
C LEU A 9 37.25 11.25 25.33
N LYS A 10 37.63 11.38 24.05
CA LYS A 10 36.72 11.93 23.02
C LYS A 10 35.65 10.94 22.59
N ASP A 11 35.88 9.64 22.76
CA ASP A 11 34.87 8.62 22.50
C ASP A 11 33.90 8.48 23.69
N ASP A 12 34.42 8.45 24.94
CA ASP A 12 33.61 8.31 26.16
C ASP A 12 32.61 9.46 26.40
N LEU A 13 32.93 10.69 25.94
CA LEU A 13 32.01 11.84 25.98
C LEU A 13 30.66 11.60 25.26
N ASN A 14 30.58 10.58 24.39
CA ASN A 14 29.37 10.23 23.63
C ASN A 14 28.60 9.03 24.19
N THR A 15 29.11 8.33 25.20
CA THR A 15 28.54 7.05 25.68
C THR A 15 27.87 7.13 27.05
N ILE A 16 28.22 8.14 27.86
CA ILE A 16 27.80 8.28 29.25
C ILE A 16 26.31 8.61 29.39
N PHE A 17 25.59 7.77 30.14
CA PHE A 17 24.18 7.93 30.50
C PHE A 17 24.04 8.41 31.95
N VAL A 18 23.20 9.43 32.18
CA VAL A 18 22.93 10.10 33.46
C VAL A 18 21.48 10.58 33.50
N ALA A 19 20.94 10.87 34.71
CA ALA A 19 19.60 11.43 34.99
C ALA A 19 18.34 10.64 34.54
N ARG A 20 18.40 9.88 33.44
CA ARG A 20 17.25 9.43 32.64
C ARG A 20 16.70 8.04 32.98
N GLU A 21 17.12 7.44 34.10
CA GLU A 21 16.73 6.07 34.48
C GLU A 21 15.20 5.93 34.65
N ASN A 22 14.50 6.95 35.13
CA ASN A 22 13.04 6.94 35.26
C ASN A 22 12.33 6.90 33.89
N GLU A 23 12.78 7.68 32.91
CA GLU A 23 12.24 7.66 31.56
C GLU A 23 12.58 6.35 30.82
N LYS A 24 13.79 5.82 31.02
CA LYS A 24 14.24 4.51 30.51
C LYS A 24 13.40 3.36 31.04
N LEU A 25 13.16 3.30 32.37
CA LEU A 25 12.31 2.27 32.99
C LEU A 25 10.87 2.31 32.46
N LYS A 26 10.31 3.49 32.16
CA LYS A 26 8.99 3.59 31.51
C LYS A 26 8.96 2.94 30.14
N ILE A 27 9.97 3.16 29.30
CA ILE A 27 10.05 2.55 27.96
C ILE A 27 10.18 1.02 28.08
N ILE A 28 10.96 0.52 29.07
CA ILE A 28 11.08 -0.92 29.34
C ILE A 28 9.75 -1.53 29.80
N ASN A 29 9.01 -0.88 30.70
CA ASN A 29 7.69 -1.34 31.15
C ASN A 29 6.66 -1.44 30.01
N GLU A 30 6.70 -0.51 29.05
CA GLU A 30 5.86 -0.54 27.84
C GLU A 30 6.25 -1.69 26.89
N PHE A 31 7.55 -2.01 26.79
CA PHE A 31 8.04 -3.18 26.06
C PHE A 31 7.57 -4.50 26.72
N ASP A 32 7.63 -4.60 28.05
CA ASP A 32 7.11 -5.75 28.80
C ASP A 32 5.58 -5.93 28.69
N ALA A 33 4.84 -4.85 28.41
CA ALA A 33 3.43 -4.94 28.05
C ALA A 33 3.23 -5.50 26.64
N VAL A 34 4.08 -5.10 25.67
CA VAL A 34 4.05 -5.64 24.30
C VAL A 34 4.38 -7.13 24.27
N LEU A 35 5.35 -7.60 25.07
CA LEU A 35 5.66 -9.03 25.23
C LEU A 35 4.44 -9.88 25.69
N LYS A 36 3.48 -9.28 26.41
CA LYS A 36 2.23 -9.91 26.86
C LYS A 36 1.12 -9.87 25.78
N ALA A 37 1.53 -9.93 24.51
CA ALA A 37 0.69 -9.85 23.30
C ALA A 37 -0.19 -8.59 23.22
N GLN A 38 0.39 -7.43 23.58
CA GLN A 38 -0.23 -6.12 23.37
C GLN A 38 0.57 -5.31 22.33
N SER A 39 0.18 -4.05 22.11
CA SER A 39 0.91 -3.10 21.26
C SER A 39 0.87 -1.75 21.97
N SER A 40 1.99 -1.02 22.00
CA SER A 40 2.12 0.25 22.72
C SER A 40 2.69 1.33 21.80
N VAL A 41 2.31 2.58 22.06
CA VAL A 41 2.85 3.79 21.44
C VAL A 41 3.50 4.64 22.52
N VAL A 42 4.79 4.95 22.39
CA VAL A 42 5.52 5.79 23.35
C VAL A 42 5.93 7.09 22.68
N PHE A 43 5.28 8.18 23.05
CA PHE A 43 5.64 9.53 22.60
C PHE A 43 6.72 10.12 23.50
N ILE A 44 7.89 10.40 22.93
CA ILE A 44 9.02 11.03 23.62
C ILE A 44 9.14 12.47 23.11
N SER A 45 9.05 13.44 24.01
CA SER A 45 8.94 14.86 23.65
C SER A 45 9.92 15.75 24.40
N GLY A 46 10.32 16.85 23.79
CA GLY A 46 11.24 17.83 24.39
C GLY A 46 12.02 18.60 23.32
N VAL A 47 12.80 19.60 23.75
CA VAL A 47 13.53 20.53 22.87
C VAL A 47 14.61 19.86 22.00
N ALA A 48 15.25 20.63 21.12
CA ALA A 48 16.44 20.19 20.39
C ALA A 48 17.59 19.88 21.37
N GLY A 49 18.44 18.89 21.06
CA GLY A 49 19.58 18.49 21.91
C GLY A 49 19.24 17.71 23.20
N ILE A 50 17.97 17.65 23.63
CA ILE A 50 17.54 17.13 24.95
C ILE A 50 17.75 15.62 25.21
N GLY A 51 18.31 14.89 24.24
CA GLY A 51 18.66 13.47 24.35
C GLY A 51 17.59 12.45 23.90
N LYS A 52 16.53 12.85 23.18
CA LYS A 52 15.43 11.95 22.73
C LYS A 52 15.94 10.67 22.05
N THR A 53 16.71 10.81 20.97
CA THR A 53 17.31 9.70 20.20
C THR A 53 18.30 8.87 21.04
N PHE A 54 19.05 9.53 21.93
CA PHE A 54 20.03 8.87 22.81
C PHE A 54 19.36 7.97 23.86
N LEU A 55 18.26 8.43 24.46
CA LEU A 55 17.46 7.63 25.39
C LEU A 55 16.91 6.35 24.74
N VAL A 56 16.34 6.46 23.53
CA VAL A 56 15.85 5.29 22.80
C VAL A 56 16.99 4.31 22.49
N ASN A 57 18.10 4.81 21.96
CA ASN A 57 19.26 3.97 21.64
C ASN A 57 19.85 3.30 22.89
N GLN A 58 19.80 3.93 24.08
CA GLN A 58 20.25 3.30 25.32
C GLN A 58 19.28 2.20 25.79
N VAL A 59 17.96 2.42 25.72
CA VAL A 59 16.98 1.35 26.02
C VAL A 59 17.19 0.14 25.09
N ILE A 60 17.44 0.37 23.80
CA ILE A 60 17.70 -0.70 22.82
C ILE A 60 19.02 -1.45 23.08
N LYS A 61 20.01 -0.82 23.75
CA LYS A 61 21.22 -1.53 24.23
C LYS A 61 20.95 -2.38 25.46
N ASP A 62 20.11 -1.89 26.37
CA ASP A 62 19.85 -2.49 27.69
C ASP A 62 18.79 -3.61 27.63
N LEU A 63 17.95 -3.64 26.59
CA LEU A 63 17.09 -4.78 26.25
C LEU A 63 17.89 -5.95 25.64
N ASP A 64 17.44 -7.19 25.84
CA ASP A 64 18.11 -8.39 25.32
C ASP A 64 18.15 -8.41 23.78
N LYS A 65 19.32 -8.02 23.25
CA LYS A 65 19.64 -7.96 21.82
C LYS A 65 19.38 -9.27 21.07
N ASN A 66 19.29 -10.43 21.73
CA ASN A 66 18.95 -11.67 21.03
C ASN A 66 17.48 -11.71 20.60
N LYS A 67 16.59 -11.13 21.39
CA LYS A 67 15.13 -11.34 21.30
C LYS A 67 14.36 -10.21 20.62
N ILE A 68 14.96 -9.03 20.39
CA ILE A 68 14.26 -7.88 19.77
C ILE A 68 14.56 -7.73 18.28
N THR A 69 13.57 -7.27 17.50
CA THR A 69 13.81 -6.64 16.20
C THR A 69 13.62 -5.14 16.35
N TYR A 70 14.63 -4.35 16.02
CA TYR A 70 14.58 -2.88 16.04
C TYR A 70 14.72 -2.33 14.62
N VAL A 71 13.85 -1.39 14.25
CA VAL A 71 13.91 -0.63 13.01
C VAL A 71 13.62 0.84 13.28
N SER A 72 14.28 1.74 12.56
CA SER A 72 14.16 3.19 12.75
C SER A 72 14.01 3.93 11.43
N GLY A 73 13.21 4.99 11.42
CA GLY A 73 13.15 5.97 10.33
C GLY A 73 13.12 7.40 10.88
N LYS A 74 13.71 8.35 10.17
CA LYS A 74 13.84 9.74 10.62
C LYS A 74 13.26 10.74 9.62
N TYR A 75 12.38 11.61 10.10
CA TYR A 75 11.96 12.79 9.35
C TYR A 75 13.01 13.91 9.45
N ARG A 76 13.16 14.67 8.37
CA ARG A 76 14.19 15.70 8.20
C ARG A 76 13.51 16.94 7.61
N HIS A 77 13.76 18.13 8.18
CA HIS A 77 12.98 19.35 7.92
C HIS A 77 12.75 19.64 6.42
N TYR A 78 13.76 19.37 5.59
CA TYR A 78 13.79 19.77 4.19
C TYR A 78 13.78 18.61 3.20
N ASP A 79 13.55 17.37 3.65
CA ASP A 79 13.46 16.28 2.69
C ASP A 79 12.18 16.40 1.85
N THR A 80 12.35 16.45 0.54
CA THR A 80 11.23 16.61 -0.41
C THR A 80 10.59 15.28 -0.80
N LYS A 81 11.19 14.13 -0.42
CA LYS A 81 10.65 12.80 -0.70
C LYS A 81 9.56 12.44 0.31
N PRO A 82 8.28 12.32 -0.10
CA PRO A 82 7.22 11.92 0.82
C PRO A 82 7.48 10.52 1.37
N LEU A 83 7.10 10.29 2.63
CA LEU A 83 7.21 9.01 3.34
C LEU A 83 8.65 8.52 3.64
N ILE A 84 9.70 9.35 3.57
CA ILE A 84 11.08 8.85 3.71
C ILE A 84 11.37 8.03 4.99
N ALA A 85 10.87 8.45 6.17
CA ALA A 85 11.02 7.65 7.39
C ALA A 85 10.32 6.27 7.29
N ILE A 86 9.22 6.18 6.53
CA ILE A 86 8.48 4.95 6.30
C ILE A 86 9.19 4.07 5.26
N GLU A 87 9.86 4.67 4.26
CA GLU A 87 10.78 3.96 3.36
C GLU A 87 11.95 3.34 4.13
N GLU A 88 12.57 4.09 5.03
CA GLU A 88 13.65 3.59 5.91
C GLU A 88 13.15 2.41 6.75
N ILE A 89 12.00 2.54 7.42
CA ILE A 89 11.37 1.46 8.20
C ILE A 89 11.04 0.23 7.33
N ILE A 90 10.46 0.41 6.14
CA ILE A 90 10.18 -0.70 5.21
C ILE A 90 11.48 -1.37 4.76
N THR A 91 12.53 -0.60 4.51
CA THR A 91 13.84 -1.09 4.07
C THR A 91 14.51 -1.94 5.15
N GLU A 92 14.54 -1.48 6.40
CA GLU A 92 15.08 -2.27 7.52
C GLU A 92 14.22 -3.51 7.83
N ILE A 93 12.88 -3.41 7.74
CA ILE A 93 12.00 -4.59 7.84
C ILE A 93 12.34 -5.61 6.75
N VAL A 94 12.52 -5.19 5.49
CA VAL A 94 12.92 -6.09 4.38
C VAL A 94 14.27 -6.75 4.66
N LYS A 95 15.27 -5.99 5.11
CA LYS A 95 16.59 -6.52 5.47
C LYS A 95 16.47 -7.61 6.55
N HIS A 96 15.71 -7.36 7.62
CA HIS A 96 15.44 -8.35 8.66
C HIS A 96 14.72 -9.60 8.11
N LEU A 97 13.69 -9.44 7.27
CA LEU A 97 13.00 -10.56 6.61
C LEU A 97 13.96 -11.39 5.76
N LEU A 98 14.91 -10.76 5.04
CA LEU A 98 15.92 -11.45 4.24
C LEU A 98 16.93 -12.27 5.07
N THR A 99 16.98 -12.13 6.40
CA THR A 99 17.77 -13.01 7.29
C THR A 99 17.05 -14.31 7.69
N LEU A 100 15.73 -14.41 7.48
CA LEU A 100 14.90 -15.52 7.97
C LEU A 100 15.23 -16.87 7.30
N PRO A 101 15.00 -18.03 7.97
CA PRO A 101 15.06 -19.34 7.34
C PRO A 101 14.16 -19.42 6.09
N SER A 102 14.60 -20.13 5.04
CA SER A 102 13.93 -20.12 3.74
C SER A 102 12.45 -20.51 3.80
N LYS A 103 12.06 -21.43 4.69
CA LYS A 103 10.66 -21.81 4.95
C LYS A 103 9.84 -20.65 5.55
N SER A 104 10.38 -19.95 6.55
CA SER A 104 9.73 -18.80 7.18
C SER A 104 9.62 -17.61 6.23
N LEU A 105 10.69 -17.35 5.46
CA LEU A 105 10.70 -16.31 4.42
C LEU A 105 9.67 -16.60 3.32
N TYR A 106 9.55 -17.86 2.88
CA TYR A 106 8.51 -18.28 1.93
C TYR A 106 7.10 -18.03 2.50
N GLN A 107 6.84 -18.43 3.75
CA GLN A 107 5.54 -18.24 4.40
C GLN A 107 5.17 -16.76 4.56
N VAL A 108 6.13 -15.90 4.92
CA VAL A 108 5.92 -14.44 4.96
C VAL A 108 5.66 -13.90 3.55
N LYS A 109 6.49 -14.26 2.56
CA LYS A 109 6.35 -13.82 1.17
C LYS A 109 5.00 -14.24 0.56
N GLU A 110 4.50 -15.44 0.86
CA GLU A 110 3.15 -15.86 0.46
C GLU A 110 2.04 -15.10 1.20
N LYS A 111 2.13 -14.90 2.52
CA LYS A 111 1.16 -14.06 3.25
C LYS A 111 1.07 -12.67 2.64
N ILE A 112 2.21 -12.02 2.38
CA ILE A 112 2.28 -10.67 1.78
C ILE A 112 1.74 -10.71 0.34
N ASN A 113 2.15 -11.67 -0.49
CA ASN A 113 1.62 -11.86 -1.85
C ASN A 113 0.09 -12.02 -1.86
N LYS A 114 -0.47 -12.82 -0.92
CA LYS A 114 -1.91 -13.10 -0.84
C LYS A 114 -2.72 -11.91 -0.31
N LEU A 115 -2.19 -11.13 0.63
CA LEU A 115 -2.92 -10.05 1.30
C LEU A 115 -2.74 -8.67 0.64
N LEU A 116 -1.61 -8.40 -0.01
CA LEU A 116 -1.39 -7.19 -0.79
C LEU A 116 -1.72 -7.37 -2.29
N GLY A 117 -1.45 -8.55 -2.87
CA GLY A 117 -1.66 -8.80 -4.30
C GLY A 117 -0.94 -7.78 -5.18
N SER A 118 -1.70 -7.07 -6.04
CA SER A 118 -1.17 -5.98 -6.87
C SER A 118 -0.57 -4.80 -6.08
N ASN A 119 -0.87 -4.69 -4.79
CA ASN A 119 -0.47 -3.56 -3.96
C ASN A 119 0.97 -3.69 -3.47
N ILE A 120 1.65 -4.82 -3.69
CA ILE A 120 3.10 -4.93 -3.47
C ILE A 120 3.86 -3.91 -4.31
N ASN A 121 3.36 -3.58 -5.51
CA ASN A 121 3.96 -2.56 -6.36
C ASN A 121 4.01 -1.17 -5.70
N ILE A 122 3.21 -0.93 -4.66
CA ILE A 122 3.22 0.30 -3.85
C ILE A 122 4.34 0.23 -2.80
N ILE A 123 4.56 -0.93 -2.17
CA ILE A 123 5.69 -1.14 -1.25
C ILE A 123 7.01 -1.02 -2.03
N THR A 124 7.09 -1.61 -3.23
CA THR A 124 8.28 -1.49 -4.12
C THR A 124 8.45 -0.13 -4.79
N SER A 125 7.45 0.78 -4.71
CA SER A 125 7.61 2.17 -5.15
C SER A 125 7.82 3.15 -3.98
N ILE A 126 7.73 2.68 -2.73
CA ILE A 126 8.11 3.43 -1.53
C ILE A 126 9.54 3.09 -1.13
N SER A 127 9.91 1.80 -1.15
CA SER A 127 11.27 1.31 -0.95
C SER A 127 11.67 0.42 -2.13
N ASP A 128 12.57 0.91 -2.98
CA ASP A 128 13.14 0.14 -4.08
C ASP A 128 13.92 -1.09 -3.58
N TYR A 129 14.50 -1.01 -2.36
CA TYR A 129 15.19 -2.15 -1.75
C TYR A 129 14.25 -3.36 -1.55
N SER A 130 12.94 -3.14 -1.37
CA SER A 130 11.96 -4.23 -1.27
C SER A 130 11.83 -5.06 -2.56
N GLN A 131 12.34 -4.59 -3.70
CA GLN A 131 12.45 -5.39 -4.92
C GLN A 131 13.37 -6.63 -4.73
N LYS A 132 14.37 -6.58 -3.84
CA LYS A 132 15.18 -7.76 -3.44
C LYS A 132 14.32 -8.89 -2.84
N LEU A 133 13.22 -8.55 -2.18
CA LEU A 133 12.28 -9.52 -1.60
C LEU A 133 11.18 -9.93 -2.58
N PHE A 134 10.65 -8.99 -3.37
CA PHE A 134 9.44 -9.20 -4.19
C PHE A 134 9.67 -9.40 -5.69
N GLY A 135 10.90 -9.19 -6.18
CA GLY A 135 11.24 -9.11 -7.60
C GLY A 135 10.89 -7.74 -8.21
N ASN A 136 11.47 -7.46 -9.39
CA ASN A 136 11.23 -6.21 -10.12
C ASN A 136 9.75 -6.11 -10.52
N LYS A 137 9.09 -5.00 -10.18
CA LYS A 137 7.67 -4.76 -10.47
C LYS A 137 7.45 -3.34 -10.98
N LYS A 138 6.49 -3.17 -11.91
CA LYS A 138 6.18 -1.85 -12.51
C LYS A 138 5.77 -0.84 -11.41
N PRO A 139 6.37 0.36 -11.35
CA PRO A 139 6.04 1.36 -10.35
C PRO A 139 4.61 1.87 -10.50
N VAL A 140 4.00 2.28 -9.39
CA VAL A 140 2.61 2.78 -9.34
C VAL A 140 2.63 4.30 -9.16
N LYS A 141 1.92 5.01 -10.04
CA LYS A 141 1.65 6.45 -9.89
C LYS A 141 0.75 6.70 -8.67
N ILE A 142 1.07 7.67 -7.81
CA ILE A 142 0.36 7.93 -6.52
C ILE A 142 -0.36 9.28 -6.58
N ASN A 143 -1.35 9.41 -7.48
CA ASN A 143 -1.89 10.70 -7.91
C ASN A 143 -3.34 11.01 -7.44
N SER A 144 -3.95 10.18 -6.58
CA SER A 144 -5.36 10.37 -6.16
C SER A 144 -5.61 10.09 -4.68
N ASN A 145 -6.71 10.61 -4.13
CA ASN A 145 -7.13 10.33 -2.75
C ASN A 145 -7.39 8.83 -2.50
N ALA A 146 -7.85 8.09 -3.52
CA ALA A 146 -7.96 6.64 -3.46
C ALA A 146 -6.58 5.96 -3.30
N LEU A 147 -5.57 6.45 -4.04
CA LEU A 147 -4.20 6.00 -3.93
C LEU A 147 -3.56 6.37 -2.57
N LYS A 148 -3.82 7.58 -2.02
CA LYS A 148 -3.42 7.94 -0.64
C LYS A 148 -3.92 6.94 0.40
N TYR A 149 -5.20 6.55 0.34
CA TYR A 149 -5.74 5.53 1.25
C TYR A 149 -5.15 4.14 0.98
N LYS A 150 -4.98 3.76 -0.29
CA LYS A 150 -4.39 2.48 -0.70
C LYS A 150 -2.96 2.31 -0.21
N VAL A 151 -2.14 3.35 -0.27
CA VAL A 151 -0.79 3.43 0.32
C VAL A 151 -0.86 3.20 1.83
N LYS A 152 -1.64 4.01 2.56
CA LYS A 152 -1.86 3.87 4.00
C LYS A 152 -2.26 2.45 4.42
N LYS A 153 -3.20 1.84 3.71
CA LYS A 153 -3.67 0.46 3.93
C LYS A 153 -2.57 -0.58 3.66
N SER A 154 -1.80 -0.41 2.58
CA SER A 154 -0.73 -1.34 2.18
C SER A 154 0.45 -1.34 3.15
N ILE A 155 0.85 -0.16 3.65
CA ILE A 155 1.92 -0.02 4.66
C ILE A 155 1.55 -0.78 5.94
N ILE A 156 0.31 -0.61 6.43
CA ILE A 156 -0.17 -1.30 7.63
C ILE A 156 -0.26 -2.81 7.41
N GLN A 157 -0.79 -3.27 6.28
CA GLN A 157 -0.83 -4.70 5.96
C GLN A 157 0.56 -5.32 5.82
N PHE A 158 1.55 -4.58 5.30
CA PHE A 158 2.94 -5.02 5.27
C PHE A 158 3.53 -5.16 6.68
N ILE A 159 3.34 -4.15 7.54
CA ILE A 159 3.85 -4.15 8.92
C ILE A 159 3.19 -5.24 9.77
N ASP A 160 1.88 -5.46 9.65
CA ASP A 160 1.13 -6.57 10.31
C ASP A 160 1.73 -7.94 9.99
N ILE A 161 1.95 -8.22 8.71
CA ILE A 161 2.46 -9.54 8.29
C ILE A 161 3.95 -9.70 8.65
N ALA A 162 4.72 -8.62 8.62
CA ALA A 162 6.13 -8.63 9.01
C ALA A 162 6.31 -8.80 10.53
N SER A 163 5.55 -8.05 11.35
CA SER A 163 5.64 -8.12 12.82
C SER A 163 5.29 -9.52 13.34
N GLN A 164 4.32 -10.21 12.73
CA GLN A 164 3.99 -11.61 13.04
C GLN A 164 5.19 -12.59 12.94
N CYS A 165 6.29 -12.22 12.27
CA CYS A 165 7.50 -13.03 12.11
C CYS A 165 8.79 -12.32 12.54
N LEU A 166 8.70 -11.07 12.98
CA LEU A 166 9.77 -10.26 13.58
C LEU A 166 9.50 -9.90 15.05
N PHE A 167 8.41 -10.44 15.63
CA PHE A 167 7.98 -10.15 17.00
C PHE A 167 9.03 -10.59 18.05
N PRO A 168 9.27 -9.78 19.10
CA PRO A 168 8.83 -8.39 19.28
C PRO A 168 9.52 -7.40 18.33
N LEU A 169 8.70 -6.63 17.59
CA LEU A 169 9.16 -5.60 16.67
C LEU A 169 8.97 -4.20 17.29
N ILE A 170 10.09 -3.49 17.45
CA ILE A 170 10.14 -2.09 17.88
C ILE A 170 10.38 -1.21 16.64
N ILE A 171 9.50 -0.25 16.41
CA ILE A 171 9.61 0.75 15.34
C ILE A 171 9.85 2.11 15.99
N PHE A 172 10.94 2.80 15.63
CA PHE A 172 11.22 4.16 16.06
C PHE A 172 11.04 5.17 14.92
N ILE A 173 10.23 6.20 15.14
CA ILE A 173 10.05 7.35 14.25
C ILE A 173 10.67 8.58 14.93
N ASP A 174 11.72 9.15 14.34
CA ASP A 174 12.41 10.32 14.91
C ASP A 174 12.02 11.65 14.24
N ASP A 175 12.01 12.72 15.04
CA ASP A 175 11.69 14.11 14.66
C ASP A 175 10.38 14.30 13.84
N LEU A 176 9.26 13.75 14.34
CA LEU A 176 7.94 13.77 13.67
C LEU A 176 7.46 15.17 13.24
N GLN A 177 7.91 16.25 13.90
CA GLN A 177 7.54 17.62 13.50
C GLN A 177 7.94 17.97 12.05
N TRP A 178 8.89 17.23 11.46
CA TRP A 178 9.36 17.38 10.08
C TRP A 178 8.66 16.47 9.06
N ALA A 179 7.63 15.72 9.46
CA ALA A 179 6.86 14.91 8.54
C ALA A 179 5.97 15.77 7.62
N ASP A 180 5.99 15.49 6.31
CA ASP A 180 5.05 16.08 5.35
C ASP A 180 3.59 15.69 5.69
N SER A 181 2.60 16.42 5.16
CA SER A 181 1.18 16.18 5.46
C SER A 181 0.71 14.75 5.19
N PHE A 182 1.22 14.10 4.15
CA PHE A 182 0.88 12.71 3.84
C PHE A 182 1.67 11.71 4.70
N SER A 183 2.91 12.02 5.09
CA SER A 183 3.64 11.30 6.15
C SER A 183 2.96 11.38 7.51
N LEU A 184 2.38 12.52 7.86
CA LEU A 184 1.56 12.71 9.06
C LEU A 184 0.26 11.88 8.94
N GLU A 185 -0.44 11.92 7.81
CA GLU A 185 -1.60 11.05 7.55
C GLU A 185 -1.25 9.55 7.71
N VAL A 186 -0.08 9.10 7.21
CA VAL A 186 0.40 7.71 7.33
C VAL A 186 0.73 7.36 8.78
N SER A 187 1.49 8.21 9.47
CA SER A 187 1.88 8.00 10.87
C SER A 187 0.65 7.97 11.79
N GLN A 188 -0.28 8.90 11.62
CA GLN A 188 -1.56 8.94 12.33
C GLN A 188 -2.42 7.68 12.05
N PHE A 189 -2.40 7.17 10.82
CA PHE A 189 -3.13 5.96 10.43
C PHE A 189 -2.49 4.70 11.06
N LEU A 190 -1.16 4.64 11.16
CA LEU A 190 -0.40 3.60 11.87
C LEU A 190 -0.77 3.57 13.36
N ILE A 191 -0.66 4.72 14.05
CA ILE A 191 -1.00 4.90 15.46
C ILE A 191 -2.46 4.47 15.75
N ASN A 192 -3.42 4.93 14.94
CA ASN A 192 -4.84 4.58 15.14
C ASN A 192 -5.17 3.08 14.91
N ASN A 193 -4.29 2.32 14.27
CA ASN A 193 -4.44 0.87 14.06
C ASN A 193 -3.49 0.01 14.90
N ILE A 194 -2.63 0.61 15.74
CA ILE A 194 -1.53 -0.06 16.44
C ILE A 194 -1.93 -1.34 17.18
N LYS A 195 -3.15 -1.38 17.76
CA LYS A 195 -3.74 -2.54 18.47
C LYS A 195 -3.80 -3.84 17.64
N LYS A 196 -3.65 -3.78 16.31
CA LYS A 196 -3.62 -4.95 15.42
C LYS A 196 -2.21 -5.45 15.09
N LEU A 197 -1.17 -4.68 15.41
CA LEU A 197 0.15 -4.84 14.80
C LEU A 197 1.15 -5.65 15.63
N ASN A 198 0.92 -5.90 16.91
CA ASN A 198 1.89 -6.55 17.81
C ASN A 198 3.27 -5.87 17.76
N VAL A 199 3.25 -4.54 17.84
CA VAL A 199 4.42 -3.65 17.66
C VAL A 199 4.51 -2.68 18.83
N MET A 200 5.74 -2.34 19.22
CA MET A 200 6.05 -1.16 20.01
C MET A 200 6.42 -0.02 19.06
N LEU A 201 5.66 1.08 19.08
CA LEU A 201 5.90 2.25 18.23
C LEU A 201 6.41 3.41 19.09
N VAL A 202 7.71 3.70 19.02
CA VAL A 202 8.31 4.85 19.72
C VAL A 202 8.35 6.03 18.76
N VAL A 203 7.93 7.21 19.20
CA VAL A 203 7.81 8.41 18.35
C VAL A 203 8.40 9.62 19.04
N SER A 204 9.43 10.23 18.45
CA SER A 204 10.15 11.40 18.97
C SER A 204 9.68 12.68 18.27
N TYR A 205 9.41 13.74 19.04
CA TYR A 205 9.04 15.06 18.49
C TYR A 205 9.45 16.24 19.40
N ARG A 206 9.27 17.47 18.91
CA ARG A 206 9.58 18.72 19.63
C ARG A 206 8.29 19.46 20.02
N ASN A 207 8.01 19.58 21.33
CA ASN A 207 6.80 20.23 21.87
C ASN A 207 6.62 21.71 21.44
N SER A 208 7.72 22.41 21.19
CA SER A 208 7.75 23.82 20.74
C SER A 208 7.30 24.01 19.30
N GLU A 209 7.46 22.99 18.46
CA GLU A 209 7.27 23.05 17.00
C GLU A 209 6.04 22.26 16.56
N PHE A 210 5.65 21.22 17.32
CA PHE A 210 4.55 20.33 16.97
C PHE A 210 3.63 20.03 18.17
N ASP A 211 2.38 20.46 18.04
CA ASP A 211 1.30 20.07 18.93
C ASP A 211 0.79 18.67 18.54
N ILE A 212 1.01 17.70 19.44
CA ILE A 212 0.62 16.30 19.26
C ILE A 212 -0.90 16.14 19.07
N ASN A 213 -1.73 17.06 19.59
CA ASN A 213 -3.19 16.99 19.48
C ASN A 213 -3.70 17.18 18.04
N LYS A 214 -2.86 17.73 17.13
CA LYS A 214 -3.16 17.80 15.69
C LYS A 214 -3.25 16.41 15.04
N LEU A 215 -2.58 15.42 15.61
CA LEU A 215 -2.85 14.02 15.30
C LEU A 215 -4.17 13.65 15.98
N ASN A 216 -5.26 13.53 15.19
CA ASN A 216 -6.55 13.07 15.72
C ASN A 216 -6.45 11.57 16.10
N ILE A 217 -5.97 11.31 17.33
CA ILE A 217 -5.78 9.97 17.91
C ILE A 217 -6.99 9.65 18.81
N ASN A 218 -8.14 9.51 18.17
CA ASN A 218 -9.42 9.28 18.85
C ASN A 218 -9.65 7.80 19.21
N LYS A 219 -8.69 6.92 18.93
CA LYS A 219 -8.75 5.48 19.18
C LYS A 219 -7.47 5.02 19.88
N ASN A 220 -7.62 4.09 20.83
CA ASN A 220 -6.55 3.42 21.58
C ASN A 220 -5.80 4.28 22.63
N LYS A 221 -6.40 5.30 23.27
CA LYS A 221 -5.73 6.10 24.33
C LYS A 221 -5.03 5.26 25.42
N ASN A 222 -5.60 4.12 25.80
CA ASN A 222 -5.05 3.20 26.80
C ASN A 222 -3.78 2.44 26.36
N LEU A 223 -3.33 2.60 25.11
CA LEU A 223 -2.10 2.01 24.55
C LEU A 223 -1.05 3.10 24.23
N ILE A 224 -1.15 4.27 24.87
CA ILE A 224 -0.32 5.44 24.56
C ILE A 224 0.32 5.99 25.84
N SER A 225 1.64 6.01 25.85
CA SER A 225 2.49 6.53 26.92
C SER A 225 3.15 7.84 26.49
N TYR A 226 3.26 8.81 27.40
CA TYR A 226 3.86 10.11 27.13
C TYR A 226 5.05 10.38 28.06
N ILE A 227 6.20 10.69 27.48
CA ILE A 227 7.48 10.92 28.18
C ILE A 227 8.04 12.27 27.74
N ALA A 228 7.84 13.30 28.57
CA ALA A 228 8.43 14.62 28.36
C ALA A 228 9.82 14.70 29.02
N LEU A 229 10.86 14.90 28.22
CA LEU A 229 12.24 15.06 28.66
C LEU A 229 12.51 16.51 29.07
N LYS A 230 12.81 16.70 30.35
CA LYS A 230 13.25 17.97 30.95
C LYS A 230 14.77 18.15 30.86
N GLU A 231 15.24 19.36 31.12
CA GLU A 231 16.63 19.76 31.26
C GLU A 231 17.33 18.98 32.40
N ILE A 232 18.60 18.61 32.20
CA ILE A 232 19.41 17.91 33.20
C ILE A 232 19.81 18.88 34.32
N GLN A 233 19.57 18.48 35.57
CA GLN A 233 19.86 19.29 36.75
C GLN A 233 21.34 19.21 37.14
N ILE A 234 21.81 20.16 37.97
CA ILE A 234 23.23 20.34 38.31
C ILE A 234 23.83 19.07 38.93
N GLU A 235 23.06 18.35 39.75
CA GLU A 235 23.44 17.11 40.41
C GLU A 235 23.83 16.02 39.41
N SER A 236 23.14 15.94 38.28
CA SER A 236 23.44 15.00 37.18
C SER A 236 24.53 15.52 36.22
N ILE A 237 24.87 16.81 36.27
CA ILE A 237 26.09 17.33 35.61
C ILE A 237 27.33 16.98 36.46
N ILE A 238 27.21 17.03 37.80
CA ILE A 238 28.22 16.49 38.71
C ILE A 238 28.39 14.98 38.47
N GLU A 239 27.29 14.23 38.31
CA GLU A 239 27.32 12.81 37.93
C GLU A 239 28.03 12.57 36.58
N TYR A 240 27.73 13.39 35.57
CA TYR A 240 28.35 13.34 34.23
C TYR A 240 29.86 13.55 34.30
N TYR A 241 30.32 14.63 34.95
CA TYR A 241 31.75 14.88 35.15
C TYR A 241 32.43 13.80 35.99
N SER A 242 31.77 13.29 37.04
CA SER A 242 32.30 12.19 37.86
C SER A 242 32.50 10.90 37.05
N LYS A 243 31.66 10.66 36.03
CA LYS A 243 31.79 9.51 35.12
C LYS A 243 32.88 9.68 34.06
N ILE A 244 33.15 10.91 33.59
CA ILE A 244 34.24 11.20 32.62
C ILE A 244 35.61 11.19 33.31
N CYS A 245 35.70 11.86 34.46
CA CYS A 245 36.96 12.25 35.08
C CYS A 245 37.26 11.49 36.40
N GLY A 246 36.33 10.66 36.88
CA GLY A 246 36.37 10.09 38.23
C GLY A 246 35.94 11.09 39.31
N TYR A 247 35.76 10.59 40.53
CA TYR A 247 35.25 11.36 41.67
C TYR A 247 36.25 12.38 42.26
N GLU A 248 37.47 12.49 41.72
CA GLU A 248 38.57 13.28 42.29
C GLU A 248 38.93 14.51 41.44
N ILE A 249 37.92 15.25 40.97
CA ILE A 249 38.10 16.54 40.27
C ILE A 249 38.11 17.69 41.28
N ASN A 250 39.13 18.55 41.22
CA ASN A 250 39.10 19.81 41.96
C ASN A 250 38.01 20.74 41.41
N TYR A 251 37.21 21.34 42.30
CA TYR A 251 36.14 22.30 41.98
C TYR A 251 34.96 21.77 41.11
N ILE A 252 34.63 20.48 41.20
CA ILE A 252 33.55 19.85 40.41
C ILE A 252 32.17 20.56 40.50
N ASP A 253 31.80 21.07 41.67
CA ASP A 253 30.54 21.84 41.85
C ASP A 253 30.57 23.16 41.07
N TYR A 254 31.69 23.89 41.10
CA TYR A 254 31.85 25.13 40.33
C TYR A 254 31.84 24.86 38.83
N LEU A 255 32.59 23.85 38.38
CA LEU A 255 32.59 23.39 36.98
C LEU A 255 31.18 23.01 36.49
N SER A 256 30.41 22.33 37.35
CA SER A 256 29.04 21.90 37.03
C SER A 256 28.06 23.07 37.02
N ARG A 257 28.19 24.05 37.93
CA ARG A 257 27.40 25.29 37.93
C ARG A 257 27.72 26.19 36.73
N PHE A 258 28.99 26.34 36.38
CA PHE A 258 29.46 27.05 35.18
C PHE A 258 28.91 26.39 33.90
N THR A 259 28.98 25.07 33.82
CA THR A 259 28.42 24.33 32.68
C THR A 259 26.90 24.46 32.65
N TYR A 260 26.22 24.39 33.78
CA TYR A 260 24.76 24.60 33.85
C TYR A 260 24.35 26.02 33.45
N SER A 261 25.06 27.07 33.86
CA SER A 261 24.69 28.45 33.51
C SER A 261 24.85 28.77 32.02
N LEU A 262 25.83 28.16 31.34
CA LEU A 262 26.02 28.29 29.89
C LEU A 262 25.05 27.43 29.06
N THR A 263 24.56 26.31 29.60
CA THR A 263 23.85 25.27 28.84
C THR A 263 22.37 25.11 29.22
N LEU A 264 21.97 25.68 30.35
CA LEU A 264 20.68 25.51 31.02
C LEU A 264 20.24 24.05 31.14
N GLY A 265 21.19 23.13 31.33
CA GLY A 265 20.91 21.70 31.47
C GLY A 265 20.65 20.95 30.16
N ASN A 266 20.90 21.55 28.99
CA ASN A 266 20.75 20.86 27.71
C ASN A 266 21.94 19.90 27.46
N PRO A 267 21.72 18.56 27.34
CA PRO A 267 22.79 17.57 27.18
C PRO A 267 23.73 17.84 26.00
N TYR A 268 23.20 18.35 24.89
CA TYR A 268 24.00 18.67 23.72
C TYR A 268 24.99 19.80 24.02
N TYR A 269 24.53 20.90 24.61
CA TYR A 269 25.42 22.00 24.98
C TYR A 269 26.36 21.63 26.14
N ILE A 270 25.96 20.76 27.08
CA ILE A 270 26.85 20.20 28.12
C ILE A 270 28.04 19.48 27.49
N LYS A 271 27.80 18.63 26.48
CA LYS A 271 28.86 17.94 25.73
C LYS A 271 29.76 18.93 24.97
N GLU A 272 29.18 19.89 24.25
CA GLU A 272 29.96 20.87 23.48
C GLU A 272 30.82 21.78 24.38
N ILE A 273 30.28 22.27 25.50
CA ILE A 273 31.05 23.03 26.49
C ILE A 273 32.14 22.18 27.13
N THR A 274 31.87 20.92 27.47
CA THR A 274 32.91 20.00 27.99
C THR A 274 34.03 19.78 26.97
N SER A 275 33.67 19.60 25.70
CA SER A 275 34.61 19.42 24.60
C SER A 275 35.47 20.67 24.38
N LEU A 276 34.87 21.87 24.50
CA LEU A 276 35.57 23.15 24.47
C LEU A 276 36.54 23.28 25.65
N LEU A 277 36.09 23.03 26.88
CA LEU A 277 36.94 23.14 28.08
C LEU A 277 38.16 22.19 28.04
N ILE A 278 38.05 21.02 27.42
CA ILE A 278 39.17 20.12 27.18
C ILE A 278 40.10 20.66 26.08
N ASN A 279 39.55 21.10 24.93
CA ASN A 279 40.35 21.62 23.82
C ASN A 279 41.12 22.90 24.18
N GLU A 280 40.50 23.82 24.92
CA GLU A 280 41.10 25.07 25.41
C GLU A 280 42.00 24.86 26.65
N LYS A 281 42.22 23.60 27.08
CA LYS A 281 43.09 23.23 28.22
C LYS A 281 42.65 23.82 29.57
N ILE A 282 41.35 24.05 29.74
CA ILE A 282 40.75 24.52 30.98
C ILE A 282 40.38 23.35 31.90
N LEU A 283 40.03 22.20 31.32
CA LEU A 283 39.89 20.92 32.01
C LEU A 283 41.06 20.00 31.60
N LEU A 284 41.94 19.69 32.55
CA LEU A 284 43.22 19.00 32.31
C LEU A 284 43.44 17.79 33.23
N TYR A 285 44.11 16.75 32.72
CA TYR A 285 44.56 15.62 33.51
C TYR A 285 46.01 15.81 33.99
N ASP A 286 46.21 16.02 35.30
CA ASP A 286 47.54 16.14 35.88
C ASP A 286 48.17 14.75 36.05
N LYS A 287 49.10 14.43 35.15
CA LYS A 287 49.86 13.18 35.12
C LYS A 287 50.81 13.00 36.32
N LYS A 288 51.03 14.02 37.17
CA LYS A 288 51.78 13.89 38.45
C LYS A 288 50.89 13.48 39.62
N GLN A 289 49.63 13.92 39.64
CA GLN A 289 48.67 13.64 40.71
C GLN A 289 47.68 12.53 40.35
N SER A 290 47.62 12.12 39.08
CA SER A 290 46.65 11.18 38.51
C SER A 290 45.19 11.63 38.64
N LYS A 291 44.95 12.95 38.75
CA LYS A 291 43.64 13.59 38.97
C LYS A 291 43.33 14.61 37.89
N TRP A 292 42.06 14.99 37.79
CA TRP A 292 41.60 16.09 36.93
C TRP A 292 41.62 17.43 37.66
N VAL A 293 42.10 18.46 36.96
CA VAL A 293 42.29 19.82 37.47
C VAL A 293 41.59 20.80 36.53
N VAL A 294 40.94 21.80 37.13
CA VAL A 294 40.28 22.90 36.42
C VAL A 294 41.14 24.16 36.56
N ASP A 295 41.50 24.78 35.44
CA ASP A 295 42.18 26.07 35.43
C ASP A 295 41.19 27.21 35.64
N MET A 296 41.06 27.62 36.91
CA MET A 296 40.14 28.69 37.33
C MET A 296 40.45 30.05 36.69
N ASN A 297 41.67 30.31 36.24
CA ASN A 297 42.03 31.59 35.61
C ASN A 297 41.42 31.66 34.21
N ASN A 298 41.75 30.69 33.35
CA ASN A 298 41.21 30.62 31.99
C ASN A 298 39.69 30.37 31.96
N LEU A 299 39.14 29.64 32.94
CA LEU A 299 37.69 29.49 33.12
C LEU A 299 36.99 30.83 33.38
N SER A 300 37.66 31.78 34.03
CA SER A 300 37.09 33.10 34.34
C SER A 300 37.03 34.04 33.13
N GLU A 301 37.98 33.95 32.19
CA GLU A 301 37.98 34.79 30.97
C GLU A 301 36.83 34.42 30.01
N LEU A 302 36.38 33.16 30.01
CA LEU A 302 35.21 32.71 29.23
C LEU A 302 33.88 33.34 29.67
N THR A 303 33.81 34.03 30.80
CA THR A 303 32.53 34.49 31.40
C THR A 303 31.84 35.65 30.66
N LEU A 304 32.49 36.26 29.65
CA LEU A 304 32.09 37.56 29.09
C LEU A 304 31.26 37.53 27.78
N SER A 305 30.74 36.38 27.34
CA SER A 305 29.78 36.35 26.21
C SER A 305 28.64 35.36 26.40
N SER A 306 27.40 35.87 26.50
CA SER A 306 26.18 35.07 26.64
C SER A 306 25.51 34.74 25.31
N ASN A 307 24.81 33.59 25.30
CA ASN A 307 24.08 32.93 24.19
C ASN A 307 24.94 32.24 23.11
N ALA A 308 24.60 30.98 22.81
CA ALA A 308 25.22 30.22 21.72
C ALA A 308 24.86 30.77 20.31
N LYS A 309 23.68 31.40 20.18
CA LYS A 309 23.24 32.05 18.92
C LYS A 309 24.18 33.19 18.52
N THR A 310 24.48 34.09 19.47
CA THR A 310 25.43 35.20 19.28
C THR A 310 26.87 34.72 19.08
N ILE A 311 27.28 33.56 19.61
CA ILE A 311 28.57 32.94 19.25
C ILE A 311 28.60 32.57 17.76
N ILE A 312 27.55 31.96 17.22
CA ILE A 312 27.48 31.61 15.79
C ILE A 312 27.34 32.87 14.92
N GLU A 313 26.50 33.83 15.30
CA GLU A 313 26.34 35.12 14.61
C GLU A 313 27.66 35.91 14.59
N ASN A 314 28.41 35.95 15.70
CA ASN A 314 29.74 36.57 15.76
C ASN A 314 30.82 35.83 14.95
N ARG A 315 30.64 34.53 14.65
CA ARG A 315 31.49 33.81 13.69
C ARG A 315 31.08 34.14 12.24
N ILE A 316 29.77 34.20 11.94
CA ILE A 316 29.24 34.60 10.62
C ILE A 316 29.59 36.06 10.28
N ALA A 317 29.67 36.94 11.29
CA ALA A 317 30.12 38.32 11.10
C ALA A 317 31.59 38.42 10.63
N LYS A 318 32.45 37.46 11.02
CA LYS A 318 33.91 37.48 10.79
C LYS A 318 34.37 36.84 9.47
N ILE A 319 33.51 36.13 8.76
CA ILE A 319 33.82 35.57 7.42
C ILE A 319 33.66 36.63 6.31
N SER A 320 34.28 36.36 5.16
CA SER A 320 34.21 37.24 3.99
C SER A 320 32.83 37.21 3.31
N ASP A 321 32.54 38.18 2.46
CA ASP A 321 31.23 38.26 1.81
C ASP A 321 31.04 37.21 0.69
N GLU A 322 32.14 36.68 0.13
CA GLU A 322 32.09 35.48 -0.72
C GLU A 322 31.69 34.23 0.09
N GLU A 323 32.25 34.08 1.30
CA GLU A 323 31.93 33.00 2.23
C GLU A 323 30.48 33.10 2.71
N LYS A 324 29.99 34.31 3.04
CA LYS A 324 28.57 34.56 3.36
C LYS A 324 27.65 34.29 2.19
N LYS A 325 27.99 34.73 0.97
CA LYS A 325 27.19 34.47 -0.24
C LYS A 325 27.02 32.97 -0.48
N LEU A 326 28.09 32.18 -0.32
CA LEU A 326 28.03 30.73 -0.48
C LEU A 326 27.25 30.04 0.65
N LEU A 327 27.36 30.52 1.90
CA LEU A 327 26.50 30.05 3.01
C LEU A 327 25.02 30.39 2.78
N ASN A 328 24.68 31.57 2.27
CA ASN A 328 23.30 31.94 1.96
C ASN A 328 22.72 31.05 0.86
N ILE A 329 23.51 30.73 -0.17
CA ILE A 329 23.13 29.75 -1.21
C ILE A 329 22.91 28.37 -0.59
N MET A 330 23.83 27.88 0.25
CA MET A 330 23.65 26.65 1.02
C MET A 330 22.37 26.68 1.87
N GLY A 331 22.02 27.83 2.45
CA GLY A 331 20.81 28.04 3.24
C GLY A 331 19.52 27.89 2.45
N CYS A 332 19.45 28.48 1.25
CA CYS A 332 18.32 28.29 0.33
C CYS A 332 18.33 26.92 -0.38
N LEU A 333 19.45 26.19 -0.37
CA LEU A 333 19.58 24.78 -0.76
C LEU A 333 19.48 23.82 0.42
N ASP A 334 18.75 24.21 1.48
CA ASP A 334 18.37 23.32 2.59
C ASP A 334 19.57 22.68 3.33
N GLY A 335 20.71 23.35 3.30
CA GLY A 335 21.95 22.95 3.96
C GLY A 335 22.75 21.85 3.28
N VAL A 336 22.36 21.36 2.10
CA VAL A 336 23.05 20.26 1.41
C VAL A 336 23.16 20.51 -0.10
N ALA A 337 24.39 20.51 -0.63
CA ALA A 337 24.63 20.65 -2.06
C ALA A 337 25.86 19.89 -2.55
N ASP A 338 25.87 19.44 -3.81
CA ASP A 338 27.08 18.95 -4.47
C ASP A 338 27.89 20.10 -5.10
N PHE A 339 29.14 19.80 -5.47
CA PHE A 339 30.08 20.80 -6.00
C PHE A 339 29.61 21.42 -7.32
N ASN A 340 28.95 20.65 -8.20
CA ASN A 340 28.54 21.12 -9.52
C ASN A 340 27.34 22.07 -9.39
N LEU A 341 26.38 21.75 -8.51
CA LEU A 341 25.25 22.62 -8.19
C LEU A 341 25.72 23.94 -7.56
N LEU A 342 26.68 23.90 -6.64
CA LEU A 342 27.26 25.11 -6.05
C LEU A 342 28.05 25.94 -7.07
N LYS A 343 28.77 25.31 -8.00
CA LYS A 343 29.47 26.00 -9.11
C LYS A 343 28.49 26.74 -10.02
N LEU A 344 27.46 26.03 -10.47
CA LEU A 344 26.40 26.54 -11.35
C LEU A 344 25.69 27.76 -10.75
N ILE A 345 25.34 27.71 -9.46
CA ILE A 345 24.60 28.81 -8.79
C ILE A 345 25.53 29.96 -8.37
N SER A 346 26.74 29.67 -7.87
CA SER A 346 27.65 30.73 -7.42
C SER A 346 28.36 31.47 -8.56
N GLN A 347 28.42 30.86 -9.75
CA GLN A 347 29.15 31.33 -10.94
C GLN A 347 30.67 31.47 -10.72
N ASN A 348 31.22 30.84 -9.67
CA ASN A 348 32.63 30.85 -9.34
C ASN A 348 33.45 29.88 -10.21
N SER A 349 34.73 30.19 -10.42
CA SER A 349 35.69 29.21 -10.97
C SER A 349 35.95 28.07 -9.98
N ASP A 350 36.41 26.91 -10.48
CA ASP A 350 36.71 25.73 -9.64
C ASP A 350 37.73 26.02 -8.53
N TYR A 351 38.66 26.95 -8.77
CA TYR A 351 39.66 27.39 -7.80
C TYR A 351 39.06 28.28 -6.71
N GLN A 352 38.24 29.27 -7.08
CA GLN A 352 37.54 30.14 -6.13
C GLN A 352 36.55 29.33 -5.27
N LEU A 353 35.79 28.43 -5.89
CA LEU A 353 34.82 27.61 -5.15
C LEU A 353 35.51 26.66 -4.17
N ASN A 354 36.57 25.95 -4.56
CA ASN A 354 37.31 25.08 -3.65
C ASN A 354 38.01 25.84 -2.52
N THR A 355 38.59 27.02 -2.79
CA THR A 355 39.25 27.82 -1.73
C THR A 355 38.23 28.33 -0.71
N THR A 356 37.08 28.86 -1.15
CA THR A 356 35.99 29.29 -0.26
C THR A 356 35.35 28.14 0.52
N LEU A 357 35.10 26.98 -0.11
CA LEU A 357 34.60 25.79 0.58
C LEU A 357 35.58 25.25 1.64
N ASN A 358 36.89 25.29 1.37
CA ASN A 358 37.89 24.85 2.35
C ASN A 358 38.04 25.84 3.52
N LYS A 359 37.91 27.16 3.30
CA LYS A 359 37.82 28.12 4.41
C LYS A 359 36.58 27.86 5.28
N LEU A 360 35.41 27.63 4.68
CA LEU A 360 34.17 27.34 5.42
C LEU A 360 34.24 26.01 6.19
N LYS A 361 34.99 25.01 5.72
CA LYS A 361 35.35 23.81 6.50
C LYS A 361 36.23 24.14 7.70
N ASN A 362 37.25 24.99 7.53
CA ASN A 362 38.15 25.40 8.63
C ASN A 362 37.42 26.21 9.71
N TRP A 363 36.39 26.99 9.35
CA TRP A 363 35.46 27.63 10.29
C TRP A 363 34.47 26.66 10.97
N ALA A 364 34.52 25.37 10.63
CA ALA A 364 33.57 24.33 11.05
C ALA A 364 32.10 24.63 10.68
N PHE A 365 31.87 25.43 9.63
CA PHE A 365 30.53 25.68 9.08
C PHE A 365 30.09 24.61 8.09
N LEU A 366 31.03 23.95 7.42
CA LEU A 366 30.77 22.88 6.47
C LEU A 366 31.53 21.60 6.82
N TYR A 367 30.91 20.45 6.55
CA TYR A 367 31.63 19.19 6.36
C TYR A 367 31.34 18.61 4.96
N TYR A 368 32.12 17.60 4.57
CA TYR A 368 32.01 16.94 3.28
C TYR A 368 31.88 15.43 3.48
N LYS A 369 30.87 14.82 2.86
CA LYS A 369 30.55 13.40 2.99
C LYS A 369 29.77 12.95 1.74
N ASP A 370 29.90 11.70 1.31
CA ASP A 370 29.06 11.10 0.26
C ASP A 370 28.97 11.97 -1.03
N ASN A 371 30.12 12.55 -1.42
CA ASN A 371 30.32 13.53 -2.51
C ASN A 371 29.58 14.88 -2.40
N LYS A 372 28.97 15.20 -1.25
CA LYS A 372 28.22 16.43 -0.99
C LYS A 372 28.79 17.25 0.17
N TYR A 373 28.51 18.55 0.14
CA TYR A 373 28.77 19.49 1.22
C TYR A 373 27.52 19.64 2.07
N TYR A 374 27.71 19.67 3.39
CA TYR A 374 26.66 19.77 4.39
C TYR A 374 26.97 20.91 5.35
N LEU A 375 25.97 21.71 5.73
CA LEU A 375 26.07 22.58 6.91
C LEU A 375 26.29 21.70 8.16
N SER A 376 27.17 22.15 9.06
CA SER A 376 27.57 21.37 10.24
C SER A 376 26.49 21.21 11.31
N HIS A 377 25.43 22.03 11.30
CA HIS A 377 24.35 21.98 12.28
C HIS A 377 23.06 22.63 11.77
N ASP A 378 21.90 22.03 12.07
CA ASP A 378 20.57 22.63 11.88
C ASP A 378 20.48 24.09 12.35
N ILE A 379 21.06 24.43 13.51
CA ILE A 379 21.03 25.80 14.07
C ILE A 379 21.79 26.79 13.17
N LEU A 380 22.83 26.34 12.46
CA LEU A 380 23.56 27.18 11.51
C LEU A 380 22.68 27.50 10.29
N LEU A 381 21.90 26.52 9.82
CA LEU A 381 20.90 26.70 8.75
C LEU A 381 19.78 27.66 9.19
N ASP A 382 19.23 27.47 10.39
CA ASP A 382 18.25 28.38 10.99
C ASP A 382 18.78 29.82 11.08
N ILE A 383 20.02 30.03 11.53
CA ILE A 383 20.62 31.36 11.65
C ILE A 383 20.87 31.99 10.28
N ILE A 384 21.49 31.28 9.34
CA ILE A 384 21.73 31.76 7.97
C ILE A 384 20.41 32.17 7.31
N TYR A 385 19.41 31.28 7.34
CA TYR A 385 18.15 31.50 6.66
C TYR A 385 17.29 32.56 7.36
N SER A 386 17.30 32.63 8.70
CA SER A 386 16.56 33.67 9.44
C SER A 386 17.16 35.08 9.28
N ASN A 387 18.49 35.19 9.13
CA ASN A 387 19.17 36.46 8.92
C ASN A 387 18.91 37.10 7.53
N LEU A 388 18.49 36.30 6.54
CA LEU A 388 17.99 36.84 5.26
C LEU A 388 16.61 37.47 5.47
N THR A 389 16.37 38.67 4.94
CA THR A 389 15.01 39.23 4.88
C THR A 389 14.10 38.41 3.95
N GLU A 390 12.77 38.51 4.07
CA GLU A 390 11.87 37.81 3.13
C GLU A 390 12.23 38.11 1.67
N GLU A 391 12.47 39.38 1.35
CA GLU A 391 12.77 39.84 0.00
C GLU A 391 14.08 39.23 -0.53
N GLN A 392 15.12 39.16 0.32
CA GLN A 392 16.36 38.47 0.01
C GLN A 392 16.16 36.96 -0.21
N ARG A 393 15.37 36.28 0.64
CA ARG A 393 15.07 34.84 0.46
C ARG A 393 14.34 34.58 -0.86
N HIS A 394 13.31 35.38 -1.17
CA HIS A 394 12.55 35.21 -2.40
C HIS A 394 13.37 35.51 -3.66
N SER A 395 14.28 36.50 -3.61
CA SER A 395 15.25 36.72 -4.68
C SER A 395 16.18 35.52 -4.82
N LEU A 396 16.85 35.09 -3.75
CA LEU A 396 17.83 34.01 -3.83
C LEU A 396 17.20 32.69 -4.34
N HIS A 397 15.98 32.36 -3.91
CA HIS A 397 15.22 31.23 -4.43
C HIS A 397 14.87 31.37 -5.93
N PHE A 398 14.56 32.58 -6.41
CA PHE A 398 14.37 32.85 -7.84
C PHE A 398 15.69 32.75 -8.61
N ASP A 399 16.78 33.33 -8.11
CA ASP A 399 18.10 33.33 -8.73
C ASP A 399 18.68 31.91 -8.87
N ILE A 400 18.49 31.07 -7.84
CA ILE A 400 18.77 29.63 -7.86
C ILE A 400 17.95 28.93 -8.96
N ALA A 401 16.64 29.18 -9.01
CA ALA A 401 15.75 28.55 -9.97
C ALA A 401 16.02 28.94 -11.43
N VAL A 402 16.39 30.21 -11.69
CA VAL A 402 16.81 30.70 -13.01
C VAL A 402 18.11 30.01 -13.42
N SER A 403 19.11 29.99 -12.54
CA SER A 403 20.42 29.39 -12.81
C SER A 403 20.31 27.91 -13.23
N ILE A 404 19.44 27.14 -12.56
CA ILE A 404 19.23 25.71 -12.87
C ILE A 404 18.37 25.52 -14.14
N LYS A 405 17.45 26.45 -14.45
CA LYS A 405 16.60 26.38 -15.66
C LYS A 405 17.38 26.62 -16.96
N ASP A 406 18.28 27.61 -16.95
CA ASP A 406 18.88 28.12 -18.20
C ASP A 406 20.08 27.28 -18.70
N GLU A 407 20.55 26.29 -17.92
CA GLU A 407 21.57 25.33 -18.37
C GLU A 407 20.96 24.10 -19.11
N LYS A 408 21.73 23.45 -19.99
CA LYS A 408 21.25 22.37 -20.88
C LYS A 408 21.01 21.00 -20.19
N LEU A 409 20.83 20.95 -18.87
CA LEU A 409 20.64 19.71 -18.08
C LEU A 409 19.20 19.14 -18.11
N ASN A 410 18.38 19.52 -19.10
CA ASN A 410 16.96 19.15 -19.27
C ASN A 410 16.68 17.65 -19.56
N GLN A 411 17.60 16.74 -19.22
CA GLN A 411 17.41 15.29 -19.30
C GLN A 411 17.23 14.61 -17.92
N ASN A 412 17.56 15.29 -16.81
CA ASN A 412 17.52 14.73 -15.47
C ASN A 412 16.32 15.24 -14.63
N ASN A 413 15.37 14.35 -14.32
CA ASN A 413 14.13 14.69 -13.60
C ASN A 413 14.33 15.32 -12.20
N MET A 414 15.45 15.07 -11.52
CA MET A 414 15.74 15.66 -10.21
C MET A 414 15.88 17.19 -10.25
N HIS A 415 16.50 17.77 -11.28
CA HIS A 415 16.68 19.22 -11.35
C HIS A 415 15.35 19.96 -11.59
N ILE A 416 14.42 19.34 -12.32
CA ILE A 416 13.07 19.88 -12.53
C ILE A 416 12.33 20.02 -11.18
N GLN A 417 12.43 19.02 -10.31
CA GLN A 417 11.84 19.06 -8.96
C GLN A 417 12.47 20.15 -8.09
N LEU A 418 13.79 20.31 -8.16
CA LEU A 418 14.51 21.37 -7.45
C LEU A 418 14.06 22.76 -7.93
N VAL A 419 13.96 23.00 -9.24
CA VAL A 419 13.44 24.28 -9.79
C VAL A 419 12.01 24.54 -9.32
N VAL A 420 11.10 23.56 -9.38
CA VAL A 420 9.71 23.72 -8.91
C VAL A 420 9.67 24.05 -7.41
N SER A 421 10.48 23.37 -6.58
CA SER A 421 10.58 23.64 -5.14
C SER A 421 11.05 25.08 -4.85
N GLN A 422 12.12 25.52 -5.53
CA GLN A 422 12.70 26.86 -5.38
C GLN A 422 11.72 27.94 -5.87
N ILE A 423 11.06 27.73 -7.00
CA ILE A 423 10.02 28.65 -7.53
C ILE A 423 8.84 28.79 -6.57
N LEU A 424 8.37 27.69 -5.95
CA LEU A 424 7.30 27.75 -4.94
C LEU A 424 7.68 28.53 -3.67
N ARG A 425 8.98 28.73 -3.41
CA ARG A 425 9.50 29.58 -2.34
C ARG A 425 9.80 31.02 -2.77
N SER A 426 9.58 31.39 -4.04
CA SER A 426 9.77 32.74 -4.58
C SER A 426 8.47 33.58 -4.57
N LYS A 427 8.56 34.89 -4.82
CA LYS A 427 7.39 35.79 -4.97
C LYS A 427 7.01 35.90 -6.47
N PRO A 428 5.74 35.67 -6.88
CA PRO A 428 5.31 35.68 -8.30
C PRO A 428 5.71 36.93 -9.12
N VAL A 429 5.80 38.09 -8.45
CA VAL A 429 6.22 39.37 -9.05
C VAL A 429 7.62 39.28 -9.68
N LEU A 430 8.54 38.51 -9.11
CA LEU A 430 9.90 38.31 -9.65
C LEU A 430 9.89 37.62 -11.03
N LEU A 431 8.83 36.86 -11.33
CA LEU A 431 8.67 36.13 -12.59
C LEU A 431 7.91 36.94 -13.65
N GLN A 432 7.38 38.13 -13.31
CA GLN A 432 6.47 38.92 -14.16
C GLN A 432 7.06 39.23 -15.55
N SER A 433 8.36 39.55 -15.63
CA SER A 433 9.07 39.86 -16.88
C SER A 433 9.21 38.65 -17.84
N LYS A 434 9.14 37.42 -17.31
CA LYS A 434 9.24 36.15 -18.05
C LYS A 434 8.02 35.25 -17.83
N ALA A 435 6.85 35.83 -17.54
CA ALA A 435 5.68 35.08 -17.06
C ALA A 435 5.26 33.95 -18.03
N ASN A 436 5.28 34.21 -19.35
CA ASN A 436 5.01 33.21 -20.38
C ASN A 436 5.94 32.00 -20.29
N GLU A 437 7.27 32.22 -20.27
CA GLU A 437 8.28 31.15 -20.20
C GLU A 437 8.08 30.28 -18.94
N TRP A 438 7.75 30.92 -17.81
CA TRP A 438 7.59 30.22 -16.55
C TRP A 438 6.29 29.43 -16.45
N VAL A 439 5.18 29.92 -17.01
CA VAL A 439 3.94 29.13 -17.13
C VAL A 439 4.17 27.91 -18.04
N GLU A 440 4.87 28.07 -19.18
CA GLU A 440 5.23 26.96 -20.06
C GLU A 440 6.20 25.96 -19.41
N PHE A 441 7.23 26.44 -18.71
CA PHE A 441 8.18 25.58 -18.00
C PHE A 441 7.47 24.78 -16.90
N LEU A 442 6.69 25.44 -16.03
CA LEU A 442 6.02 24.78 -14.91
C LEU A 442 4.95 23.77 -15.37
N TYR A 443 4.26 24.03 -16.50
CA TYR A 443 3.32 23.08 -17.10
C TYR A 443 4.03 21.87 -17.73
N ASN A 444 5.14 22.06 -18.44
CA ASN A 444 5.91 20.95 -18.98
C ASN A 444 6.63 20.14 -17.87
N ALA A 445 7.07 20.82 -16.81
CA ALA A 445 7.59 20.19 -15.59
C ALA A 445 6.53 19.31 -14.92
N GLU A 446 5.31 19.81 -14.73
CA GLU A 446 4.17 19.05 -14.17
C GLU A 446 3.92 17.76 -14.96
N LYS A 447 3.75 17.88 -16.27
CA LYS A 447 3.51 16.76 -17.20
C LYS A 447 4.58 15.66 -17.13
N ASN A 448 5.84 16.03 -16.85
CA ASN A 448 6.97 15.09 -16.77
C ASN A 448 7.23 14.57 -15.34
N SER A 449 6.87 15.34 -14.29
CA SER A 449 7.18 15.05 -12.88
C SER A 449 6.00 14.54 -12.04
N MET A 450 4.83 14.34 -12.67
CA MET A 450 3.58 13.81 -12.10
C MET A 450 3.70 12.66 -11.09
N SER A 451 4.78 11.86 -11.08
CA SER A 451 4.94 10.71 -10.19
C SER A 451 5.40 11.03 -8.76
N ALA A 452 5.83 12.26 -8.45
CA ALA A 452 6.53 12.57 -7.20
C ALA A 452 5.97 13.75 -6.37
N ILE A 453 5.09 14.58 -6.93
CA ILE A 453 4.59 15.81 -6.28
C ILE A 453 3.40 15.48 -5.37
N SER A 454 3.38 16.01 -4.14
CA SER A 454 2.26 15.80 -3.21
C SER A 454 0.99 16.55 -3.67
N LEU A 455 -0.20 16.07 -3.30
CA LEU A 455 -1.47 16.69 -3.73
C LEU A 455 -1.63 18.16 -3.25
N GLU A 456 -0.96 18.54 -2.17
CA GLU A 456 -0.89 19.91 -1.67
C GLU A 456 0.12 20.76 -2.43
N GLN A 457 1.31 20.22 -2.74
CA GLN A 457 2.29 20.88 -3.62
C GLN A 457 1.75 21.07 -5.05
N TYR A 458 0.96 20.10 -5.54
CA TYR A 458 0.25 20.20 -6.81
C TYR A 458 -0.81 21.32 -6.77
N THR A 459 -1.55 21.41 -5.66
CA THR A 459 -2.54 22.49 -5.45
C THR A 459 -1.85 23.86 -5.29
N SER A 460 -0.72 23.97 -4.59
CA SER A 460 0.02 25.23 -4.48
C SER A 460 0.68 25.64 -5.79
N LEU A 461 1.20 24.68 -6.57
CA LEU A 461 1.72 24.89 -7.93
C LEU A 461 0.66 25.47 -8.87
N PHE A 462 -0.54 24.88 -8.95
CA PHE A 462 -1.58 25.47 -9.80
C PHE A 462 -2.08 26.82 -9.28
N ASN A 463 -2.14 27.06 -7.97
CA ASN A 463 -2.41 28.41 -7.43
C ASN A 463 -1.31 29.43 -7.81
N PHE A 464 -0.04 29.01 -7.83
CA PHE A 464 1.10 29.84 -8.22
C PHE A 464 1.09 30.15 -9.72
N ILE A 465 0.85 29.15 -10.57
CA ILE A 465 0.70 29.30 -12.02
C ILE A 465 -0.50 30.21 -12.35
N ILE A 466 -1.65 30.05 -11.70
CA ILE A 466 -2.83 30.90 -11.89
C ILE A 466 -2.56 32.36 -11.48
N LYS A 467 -1.76 32.60 -10.43
CA LYS A 467 -1.26 33.94 -10.12
C LYS A 467 -0.33 34.46 -11.22
N LEU A 468 0.62 33.65 -11.70
CA LEU A 468 1.51 34.04 -12.81
C LEU A 468 0.76 34.40 -14.09
N ILE A 469 -0.33 33.69 -14.39
CA ILE A 469 -1.22 33.95 -15.53
C ILE A 469 -1.82 35.37 -15.48
N SER A 470 -2.08 35.92 -14.29
CA SER A 470 -2.56 37.31 -14.16
C SER A 470 -1.52 38.38 -14.55
N TYR A 471 -0.24 38.01 -14.65
CA TYR A 471 0.86 38.87 -15.10
C TYR A 471 1.24 38.67 -16.58
N SER A 472 0.73 37.62 -17.24
CA SER A 472 1.04 37.30 -18.63
C SER A 472 0.00 37.84 -19.62
N ALA A 473 0.39 38.77 -20.49
CA ALA A 473 -0.51 39.35 -21.49
C ALA A 473 -0.79 38.44 -22.71
N ASN A 474 0.16 37.58 -23.09
CA ASN A 474 0.17 36.87 -24.38
C ASN A 474 0.42 35.36 -24.23
N LEU A 475 -0.33 34.66 -23.38
CA LEU A 475 -0.27 33.19 -23.33
C LEU A 475 -1.05 32.55 -24.47
N ASN A 476 -0.58 31.38 -24.94
CA ASN A 476 -1.29 30.54 -25.90
C ASN A 476 -2.67 30.15 -25.32
N PRO A 477 -3.80 30.46 -25.99
CA PRO A 477 -5.13 30.16 -25.46
C PRO A 477 -5.37 28.67 -25.15
N ASN A 478 -4.74 27.75 -25.89
CA ASN A 478 -4.83 26.31 -25.60
C ASN A 478 -4.15 25.97 -24.26
N LEU A 479 -2.97 26.54 -24.00
CA LEU A 479 -2.24 26.34 -22.74
C LEU A 479 -3.02 26.95 -21.57
N LEU A 480 -3.52 28.17 -21.73
CA LEU A 480 -4.36 28.85 -20.74
C LEU A 480 -5.58 27.98 -20.37
N LEU A 481 -6.27 27.43 -21.37
CA LEU A 481 -7.40 26.52 -21.13
C LEU A 481 -6.96 25.23 -20.41
N HIS A 482 -5.89 24.57 -20.86
CA HIS A 482 -5.43 23.33 -20.26
C HIS A 482 -4.99 23.50 -18.79
N VAL A 483 -4.25 24.57 -18.47
CA VAL A 483 -3.85 24.89 -17.08
C VAL A 483 -5.07 25.12 -16.20
N ASN A 484 -6.07 25.88 -16.67
CA ASN A 484 -7.29 26.12 -15.91
C ASN A 484 -8.15 24.85 -15.74
N LEU A 485 -8.24 23.99 -16.76
CA LEU A 485 -8.95 22.71 -16.67
C LEU A 485 -8.28 21.73 -15.70
N ASN A 486 -6.95 21.75 -15.55
CA ASN A 486 -6.22 20.99 -14.54
C ASN A 486 -6.41 21.58 -13.13
N TYR A 487 -6.40 22.92 -13.00
CA TYR A 487 -6.73 23.59 -11.74
C TYR A 487 -8.15 23.27 -11.25
N ILE A 488 -9.13 23.18 -12.16
CA ILE A 488 -10.49 22.70 -11.86
C ILE A 488 -10.50 21.28 -11.28
N GLU A 489 -9.63 20.38 -11.73
CA GLU A 489 -9.51 19.04 -11.10
C GLU A 489 -8.93 19.13 -9.69
N CYS A 490 -7.95 20.02 -9.45
CA CYS A 490 -7.46 20.30 -8.10
C CYS A 490 -8.58 20.80 -7.18
N LEU A 491 -9.47 21.67 -7.67
CA LEU A 491 -10.60 22.19 -6.90
C LEU A 491 -11.64 21.11 -6.59
N LEU A 492 -11.95 20.25 -7.57
CA LEU A 492 -12.88 19.12 -7.40
C LEU A 492 -12.35 18.08 -6.40
N VAL A 493 -11.07 17.71 -6.48
CA VAL A 493 -10.43 16.76 -5.55
C VAL A 493 -10.36 17.32 -4.11
N ASN A 494 -10.38 18.64 -3.95
CA ASN A 494 -10.48 19.34 -2.68
C ASN A 494 -11.92 19.74 -2.29
N ASN A 495 -12.95 19.20 -2.97
CA ASN A 495 -14.39 19.48 -2.74
C ASN A 495 -14.81 20.97 -2.84
N LYS A 496 -14.03 21.82 -3.51
CA LYS A 496 -14.28 23.28 -3.64
C LYS A 496 -15.28 23.58 -4.76
N TYR A 497 -16.49 23.01 -4.67
CA TYR A 497 -17.49 23.02 -5.74
C TYR A 497 -17.94 24.43 -6.16
N GLU A 498 -18.07 25.37 -5.23
CA GLU A 498 -18.52 26.73 -5.51
C GLU A 498 -17.49 27.53 -6.31
N LEU A 499 -16.22 27.48 -5.89
CA LEU A 499 -15.10 28.08 -6.64
C LEU A 499 -14.95 27.42 -8.02
N THR A 500 -15.27 26.13 -8.12
CA THR A 500 -15.28 25.40 -9.40
C THR A 500 -16.40 25.86 -10.32
N GLU A 501 -17.63 26.02 -9.81
CA GLU A 501 -18.81 26.47 -10.57
C GLU A 501 -18.61 27.90 -11.10
N LEU A 502 -17.94 28.77 -10.32
CA LEU A 502 -17.49 30.11 -10.73
C LEU A 502 -16.40 30.07 -11.81
N LYS A 503 -15.30 29.31 -11.60
CA LYS A 503 -14.18 29.27 -12.55
C LYS A 503 -14.58 28.64 -13.89
N LEU A 504 -15.49 27.66 -13.87
CA LEU A 504 -16.09 27.11 -15.09
C LEU A 504 -16.96 28.13 -15.84
N ALA A 505 -17.66 29.02 -15.14
CA ALA A 505 -18.48 30.06 -15.76
C ALA A 505 -17.60 31.14 -16.45
N GLU A 506 -16.50 31.53 -15.80
CA GLU A 506 -15.46 32.38 -16.39
C GLU A 506 -14.96 31.77 -17.71
N LEU A 507 -14.48 30.52 -17.69
CA LEU A 507 -14.00 29.84 -18.91
C LEU A 507 -15.07 29.73 -20.01
N MET A 508 -16.33 29.47 -19.68
CA MET A 508 -17.42 29.46 -20.67
C MET A 508 -17.66 30.83 -21.34
N SER A 509 -17.32 31.93 -20.67
CA SER A 509 -17.36 33.28 -21.26
C SER A 509 -16.13 33.60 -22.10
N SER A 510 -14.93 33.17 -21.67
CA SER A 510 -13.67 33.43 -22.38
C SER A 510 -13.42 32.54 -23.60
N PHE A 511 -13.98 31.33 -23.64
CA PHE A 511 -13.73 30.35 -24.71
C PHE A 511 -15.00 30.06 -25.52
N SER A 512 -15.13 30.72 -26.67
CA SER A 512 -16.28 30.61 -27.59
C SER A 512 -16.20 29.43 -28.58
N ASN A 513 -15.02 28.83 -28.76
CA ASN A 513 -14.80 27.70 -29.67
C ASN A 513 -15.56 26.44 -29.20
N MET A 514 -16.31 25.80 -30.10
CA MET A 514 -17.08 24.58 -29.85
C MET A 514 -16.25 23.45 -29.20
N SER A 515 -15.00 23.23 -29.65
CA SER A 515 -14.08 22.25 -29.04
C SER A 515 -13.89 22.50 -27.54
N ASP A 516 -13.76 23.76 -27.18
CA ASP A 516 -13.29 24.17 -25.87
C ASP A 516 -14.46 24.33 -24.90
N GLN A 517 -15.61 24.82 -25.39
CA GLN A 517 -16.89 24.70 -24.69
C GLN A 517 -17.21 23.25 -24.34
N ILE A 518 -16.99 22.29 -25.24
CA ILE A 518 -17.20 20.86 -24.93
C ILE A 518 -16.28 20.40 -23.79
N LYS A 519 -14.98 20.74 -23.79
CA LYS A 519 -14.05 20.40 -22.69
C LYS A 519 -14.52 20.97 -21.35
N ILE A 520 -14.95 22.24 -21.32
CA ILE A 520 -15.42 22.92 -20.11
C ILE A 520 -16.75 22.31 -19.63
N MET A 521 -17.67 22.01 -20.54
CA MET A 521 -18.95 21.37 -20.24
C MET A 521 -18.80 19.93 -19.74
N GLN A 522 -17.77 19.19 -20.19
CA GLN A 522 -17.43 17.89 -19.60
C GLN A 522 -16.96 18.01 -18.13
N LYS A 523 -16.25 19.10 -17.75
CA LYS A 523 -15.94 19.35 -16.33
C LYS A 523 -17.19 19.72 -15.53
N TYR A 524 -18.12 20.49 -16.10
CA TYR A 524 -19.44 20.74 -15.48
C TYR A 524 -20.20 19.43 -15.22
N MET A 525 -20.18 18.47 -16.15
CA MET A 525 -20.80 17.16 -15.93
C MET A 525 -20.18 16.45 -14.72
N ILE A 526 -18.85 16.33 -14.68
CA ILE A 526 -18.12 15.71 -13.56
C ILE A 526 -18.45 16.39 -12.22
N MET A 527 -18.48 17.72 -12.18
CA MET A 527 -18.85 18.50 -11.00
C MET A 527 -20.29 18.21 -10.54
N TYR A 528 -21.25 18.17 -11.47
CA TYR A 528 -22.64 17.86 -11.14
C TYR A 528 -22.84 16.40 -10.72
N GLY A 529 -22.08 15.45 -11.28
CA GLY A 529 -22.06 14.06 -10.83
C GLY A 529 -21.61 13.92 -9.38
N TYR A 530 -20.47 14.54 -9.01
CA TYR A 530 -20.00 14.57 -7.61
C TYR A 530 -20.97 15.30 -6.66
N LYS A 531 -21.70 16.31 -7.13
CA LYS A 531 -22.71 17.08 -6.37
C LYS A 531 -24.12 16.44 -6.43
N GLY A 532 -24.26 15.17 -6.79
CA GLY A 532 -25.54 14.44 -6.90
C GLY A 532 -26.57 15.05 -7.86
N SER A 533 -26.16 16.03 -8.66
CA SER A 533 -27.02 16.96 -9.39
C SER A 533 -27.39 16.39 -10.77
N PHE A 534 -27.83 15.13 -10.82
CA PHE A 534 -28.03 14.33 -12.03
C PHE A 534 -28.89 15.03 -13.10
N LYS A 535 -29.94 15.75 -12.69
CA LYS A 535 -30.81 16.55 -13.59
C LYS A 535 -30.09 17.75 -14.23
N LYS A 536 -29.06 18.33 -13.60
CA LYS A 536 -28.19 19.36 -14.21
C LYS A 536 -27.18 18.70 -15.16
N GLU A 537 -26.56 17.60 -14.75
CA GLU A 537 -25.59 16.86 -15.58
C GLU A 537 -26.19 16.41 -16.92
N LEU A 538 -27.36 15.75 -16.90
CA LEU A 538 -28.05 15.32 -18.12
C LEU A 538 -28.38 16.50 -19.05
N LYS A 539 -28.79 17.65 -18.50
CA LYS A 539 -29.01 18.88 -19.28
C LYS A 539 -27.72 19.40 -19.92
N THR A 540 -26.57 19.27 -19.26
CA THR A 540 -25.26 19.63 -19.83
C THR A 540 -24.83 18.65 -20.93
N GLY A 541 -24.98 17.34 -20.71
CA GLY A 541 -24.69 16.32 -21.72
C GLY A 541 -25.56 16.46 -22.98
N LEU A 542 -26.88 16.70 -22.82
CA LEU A 542 -27.78 16.98 -23.94
C LEU A 542 -27.40 18.24 -24.74
N LYS A 543 -26.85 19.28 -24.08
CA LYS A 543 -26.30 20.45 -24.79
C LYS A 543 -25.04 20.10 -25.59
N ILE A 544 -24.12 19.29 -25.04
CA ILE A 544 -22.92 18.81 -25.77
C ILE A 544 -23.35 18.02 -27.02
N LEU A 545 -24.31 17.10 -26.89
CA LEU A 545 -24.85 16.34 -28.01
C LEU A 545 -25.50 17.26 -29.07
N LYS A 546 -26.25 18.29 -28.64
CA LYS A 546 -26.80 19.30 -29.56
C LYS A 546 -25.72 20.07 -30.32
N LEU A 547 -24.63 20.50 -29.66
CA LEU A 547 -23.49 21.14 -30.34
C LEU A 547 -22.85 20.20 -31.37
N LEU A 548 -22.73 18.91 -31.05
CA LEU A 548 -22.23 17.87 -31.95
C LEU A 548 -23.23 17.47 -33.05
N ASN A 549 -24.32 18.22 -33.25
CA ASN A 549 -25.41 17.93 -34.18
C ASN A 549 -25.96 16.51 -34.04
N TYR A 550 -26.05 16.02 -32.80
CA TYR A 550 -26.59 14.70 -32.45
C TYR A 550 -27.87 14.87 -31.63
N LYS A 551 -28.95 14.20 -32.06
CA LYS A 551 -30.24 14.19 -31.35
C LYS A 551 -30.41 12.86 -30.63
N LEU A 552 -30.78 12.93 -29.35
CA LEU A 552 -31.13 11.79 -28.52
C LEU A 552 -32.61 11.96 -28.11
N ASN A 553 -33.49 11.13 -28.66
CA ASN A 553 -34.94 11.23 -28.45
C ASN A 553 -35.51 9.87 -28.00
N ILE A 554 -36.32 9.87 -26.95
CA ILE A 554 -36.88 8.63 -26.34
C ILE A 554 -37.83 7.92 -27.31
N GLN A 555 -38.41 8.64 -28.28
CA GLN A 555 -39.26 8.07 -29.33
C GLN A 555 -38.50 7.14 -30.31
N ASP A 556 -37.17 7.27 -30.44
CA ASP A 556 -36.37 6.41 -31.34
C ASP A 556 -36.11 5.00 -30.76
N TYR A 557 -36.46 4.73 -29.49
CA TYR A 557 -36.10 3.51 -28.77
C TYR A 557 -36.46 2.21 -29.51
N GLU A 558 -37.70 2.06 -30.00
CA GLU A 558 -38.14 0.83 -30.70
C GLU A 558 -37.40 0.62 -32.03
N LYS A 559 -37.13 1.71 -32.74
CA LYS A 559 -36.35 1.71 -33.99
C LYS A 559 -34.89 1.33 -33.74
N ASP A 560 -34.31 1.84 -32.66
CA ASP A 560 -32.95 1.51 -32.24
C ASP A 560 -32.84 0.07 -31.72
N LEU A 561 -33.88 -0.45 -31.06
CA LEU A 561 -33.97 -1.84 -30.61
C LEU A 561 -34.03 -2.82 -31.80
N LEU A 562 -34.78 -2.48 -32.85
CA LEU A 562 -34.79 -3.24 -34.11
C LEU A 562 -33.42 -3.21 -34.81
N LEU A 563 -32.82 -2.02 -34.96
CA LEU A 563 -31.49 -1.86 -35.55
C LEU A 563 -30.42 -2.63 -34.74
N ALA A 564 -30.50 -2.63 -33.42
CA ALA A 564 -29.59 -3.39 -32.56
C ALA A 564 -29.72 -4.92 -32.77
N ARG A 565 -30.94 -5.45 -32.99
CA ARG A 565 -31.14 -6.87 -33.35
C ARG A 565 -30.45 -7.25 -34.66
N GLU A 566 -30.47 -6.37 -35.66
CA GLU A 566 -29.79 -6.60 -36.94
C GLU A 566 -28.26 -6.52 -36.84
N LEU A 567 -27.74 -5.66 -35.96
CA LEU A 567 -26.30 -5.44 -35.75
C LEU A 567 -25.66 -6.52 -34.84
N PHE A 568 -26.33 -6.91 -33.76
CA PHE A 568 -25.80 -7.84 -32.75
C PHE A 568 -26.31 -9.28 -32.93
N THR A 569 -26.25 -9.81 -34.16
CA THR A 569 -26.53 -11.24 -34.39
C THR A 569 -25.38 -12.11 -33.88
N THR A 570 -25.67 -13.36 -33.50
CA THR A 570 -24.67 -14.29 -32.94
C THR A 570 -23.45 -14.56 -33.82
N LYS A 571 -23.53 -14.32 -35.13
CA LYS A 571 -22.37 -14.32 -36.05
C LYS A 571 -21.57 -13.01 -35.90
N LYS A 572 -22.21 -11.86 -36.10
CA LYS A 572 -21.58 -10.52 -36.03
C LYS A 572 -20.91 -10.22 -34.68
N ILE A 573 -21.40 -10.82 -33.58
CA ILE A 573 -20.81 -10.67 -32.24
C ILE A 573 -19.38 -11.22 -32.15
N ALA A 574 -19.00 -12.21 -32.96
CA ALA A 574 -17.61 -12.69 -33.01
C ALA A 574 -16.68 -11.66 -33.67
N ASP A 575 -17.16 -11.03 -34.75
CA ASP A 575 -16.41 -10.03 -35.53
C ASP A 575 -16.11 -8.74 -34.72
N LEU A 576 -16.87 -8.48 -33.65
CA LEU A 576 -16.59 -7.40 -32.69
C LEU A 576 -15.21 -7.55 -32.03
N ILE A 577 -14.60 -8.74 -31.99
CA ILE A 577 -13.24 -8.89 -31.47
C ILE A 577 -12.21 -8.28 -32.45
N SER A 578 -12.41 -8.45 -33.76
CA SER A 578 -11.50 -8.00 -34.83
C SER A 578 -11.83 -6.64 -35.46
N GLN A 579 -13.00 -6.06 -35.18
CA GLN A 579 -13.40 -4.72 -35.66
C GLN A 579 -12.34 -3.65 -35.35
N LYS A 580 -12.10 -2.72 -36.29
CA LYS A 580 -11.16 -1.58 -36.14
C LYS A 580 -11.69 -0.49 -35.19
N ASP A 581 -10.77 0.33 -34.69
CA ASP A 581 -11.10 1.51 -33.89
C ASP A 581 -11.68 2.66 -34.74
N ALA A 582 -12.53 3.48 -34.13
CA ALA A 582 -13.19 4.62 -34.74
C ALA A 582 -12.22 5.80 -34.89
N THR A 583 -12.14 6.35 -36.10
CA THR A 583 -11.28 7.50 -36.42
C THR A 583 -12.01 8.85 -36.35
N ASP A 584 -13.35 8.86 -36.35
CA ASP A 584 -14.14 10.09 -36.27
C ASP A 584 -14.19 10.65 -34.85
N LYS A 585 -13.45 11.74 -34.63
CA LYS A 585 -13.41 12.50 -33.36
C LYS A 585 -14.80 12.95 -32.89
N ARG A 586 -15.72 13.29 -33.80
CA ARG A 586 -17.10 13.70 -33.44
C ARG A 586 -17.87 12.53 -32.82
N ILE A 587 -17.78 11.35 -33.44
CA ILE A 587 -18.44 10.13 -32.93
C ILE A 587 -17.82 9.70 -31.59
N LEU A 588 -16.49 9.76 -31.46
CA LEU A 588 -15.81 9.47 -30.19
C LEU A 588 -16.31 10.35 -29.04
N ILE A 589 -16.46 11.67 -29.26
CA ILE A 589 -16.97 12.61 -28.24
C ILE A 589 -18.47 12.37 -27.95
N ILE A 590 -19.27 12.02 -28.95
CA ILE A 590 -20.69 11.63 -28.76
C ILE A 590 -20.77 10.39 -27.86
N ILE A 591 -20.00 9.34 -28.17
CA ILE A 591 -19.97 8.10 -27.39
C ILE A 591 -19.46 8.34 -25.96
N GLU A 592 -18.40 9.13 -25.79
CA GLU A 592 -17.90 9.53 -24.47
C GLU A 592 -18.95 10.29 -23.65
N THR A 593 -19.67 11.23 -24.28
CA THR A 593 -20.69 12.05 -23.61
C THR A 593 -21.88 11.17 -23.18
N LEU A 594 -22.33 10.25 -24.04
CA LEU A 594 -23.34 9.25 -23.72
C LEU A 594 -22.89 8.35 -22.56
N ALA A 595 -21.65 7.85 -22.59
CA ALA A 595 -21.09 7.03 -21.53
C ALA A 595 -21.07 7.78 -20.18
N LYS A 596 -20.62 9.04 -20.16
CA LYS A 596 -20.64 9.90 -18.96
C LYS A 596 -22.05 10.18 -18.45
N MET A 597 -23.05 10.33 -19.32
CA MET A 597 -24.45 10.50 -18.92
C MET A 597 -25.10 9.25 -18.28
N THR A 598 -24.51 8.06 -18.46
CA THR A 598 -25.11 6.76 -18.08
C THR A 598 -25.56 6.67 -16.61
N PRO A 599 -24.76 7.00 -15.58
CA PRO A 599 -25.16 6.82 -14.18
C PRO A 599 -26.33 7.73 -13.81
N SER A 600 -26.25 8.98 -14.26
CA SER A 600 -27.23 10.04 -14.00
C SER A 600 -28.52 9.82 -14.78
N ALA A 601 -28.46 9.14 -15.92
CA ALA A 601 -29.64 8.65 -16.62
C ALA A 601 -30.35 7.54 -15.84
N ASN A 602 -29.62 6.57 -15.28
CA ASN A 602 -30.18 5.50 -14.46
C ASN A 602 -30.99 6.07 -13.27
N CYS A 603 -30.45 7.10 -12.63
CA CYS A 603 -31.09 7.75 -11.48
C CYS A 603 -32.31 8.63 -11.83
N VAL A 604 -32.52 8.98 -13.10
CA VAL A 604 -33.53 10.00 -13.50
C VAL A 604 -34.58 9.46 -14.48
N ASN A 605 -34.24 8.54 -15.39
CA ASN A 605 -35.20 7.96 -16.34
C ASN A 605 -34.66 6.67 -16.99
N LYS A 606 -35.29 5.52 -16.67
CA LYS A 606 -34.89 4.19 -17.18
C LYS A 606 -34.91 4.08 -18.72
N LYS A 607 -35.91 4.63 -19.41
CA LYS A 607 -35.97 4.59 -20.89
C LYS A 607 -34.84 5.41 -21.53
N LEU A 608 -34.47 6.54 -20.93
CA LEU A 608 -33.31 7.33 -21.36
C LEU A 608 -31.99 6.58 -21.12
N PHE A 609 -31.85 5.90 -19.98
CA PHE A 609 -30.70 5.05 -19.67
C PHE A 609 -30.51 3.92 -20.68
N GLU A 610 -31.56 3.14 -20.94
CA GLU A 610 -31.51 2.05 -21.94
C GLU A 610 -31.23 2.59 -23.35
N LEU A 611 -31.81 3.73 -23.74
CA LEU A 611 -31.54 4.38 -25.04
C LEU A 611 -30.08 4.85 -25.17
N ILE A 612 -29.52 5.50 -24.14
CA ILE A 612 -28.12 5.94 -24.12
C ILE A 612 -27.19 4.75 -24.36
N LEU A 613 -27.47 3.65 -23.67
CA LEU A 613 -26.70 2.41 -23.75
C LEU A 613 -26.84 1.72 -25.13
N LEU A 614 -28.05 1.63 -25.68
CA LEU A 614 -28.30 1.19 -27.06
C LEU A 614 -27.48 2.02 -28.05
N ARG A 615 -27.49 3.36 -27.93
CA ARG A 615 -26.77 4.25 -28.85
C ARG A 615 -25.26 4.11 -28.75
N ILE A 616 -24.68 3.91 -27.56
CA ILE A 616 -23.25 3.59 -27.43
C ILE A 616 -22.93 2.30 -28.20
N GLY A 617 -23.77 1.26 -28.07
CA GLY A 617 -23.60 -0.01 -28.78
C GLY A 617 -23.70 0.14 -30.30
N ILE A 618 -24.80 0.72 -30.79
CA ILE A 618 -25.09 0.91 -32.22
C ILE A 618 -23.98 1.74 -32.90
N LEU A 619 -23.61 2.90 -32.32
CA LEU A 619 -22.56 3.75 -32.89
C LEU A 619 -21.21 3.02 -32.91
N SER A 620 -20.91 2.20 -31.91
CA SER A 620 -19.68 1.40 -31.86
C SER A 620 -19.62 0.32 -32.93
N VAL A 621 -20.76 -0.30 -33.30
CA VAL A 621 -20.77 -1.26 -34.43
C VAL A 621 -20.69 -0.52 -35.78
N GLN A 622 -21.34 0.63 -35.91
CA GLN A 622 -21.40 1.38 -37.17
C GLN A 622 -20.10 2.12 -37.53
N TYR A 623 -19.42 2.73 -36.56
CA TYR A 623 -18.29 3.66 -36.82
C TYR A 623 -16.92 3.15 -36.35
N GLY A 624 -16.87 1.97 -35.72
CA GLY A 624 -15.66 1.40 -35.13
C GLY A 624 -15.62 1.51 -33.61
N LYS A 625 -14.63 0.85 -33.00
CA LYS A 625 -14.48 0.81 -31.54
C LYS A 625 -14.01 2.12 -30.94
N SER A 626 -14.40 2.32 -29.69
CA SER A 626 -13.86 3.29 -28.75
C SER A 626 -13.56 2.58 -27.42
N PRO A 627 -12.82 3.18 -26.49
CA PRO A 627 -12.67 2.65 -25.14
C PRO A 627 -14.02 2.33 -24.47
N TYR A 628 -15.04 3.15 -24.72
CA TYR A 628 -16.38 3.02 -24.15
C TYR A 628 -17.28 2.00 -24.86
N SER A 629 -16.87 1.40 -25.98
CA SER A 629 -17.74 0.51 -26.77
C SER A 629 -18.19 -0.74 -25.99
N VAL A 630 -17.35 -1.23 -25.07
CA VAL A 630 -17.69 -2.33 -24.14
C VAL A 630 -18.87 -1.99 -23.21
N ILE A 631 -19.15 -0.71 -22.94
CA ILE A 631 -20.32 -0.27 -22.16
C ILE A 631 -21.60 -0.54 -22.94
N GLY A 632 -21.66 -0.11 -24.21
CA GLY A 632 -22.83 -0.33 -25.07
C GLY A 632 -23.06 -1.80 -25.40
N TYR A 633 -21.98 -2.57 -25.65
CA TYR A 633 -22.07 -4.01 -25.86
C TYR A 633 -22.58 -4.75 -24.60
N GLY A 634 -22.03 -4.43 -23.42
CA GLY A 634 -22.44 -5.03 -22.14
C GLY A 634 -23.88 -4.68 -21.75
N ALA A 635 -24.35 -3.49 -22.13
CA ALA A 635 -25.73 -3.08 -21.87
C ALA A 635 -26.74 -3.57 -22.91
N TYR A 636 -26.35 -3.81 -24.17
CA TYR A 636 -27.25 -4.52 -25.09
C TYR A 636 -27.50 -5.96 -24.62
N SER A 637 -26.54 -6.58 -23.91
CA SER A 637 -26.78 -7.87 -23.26
C SER A 637 -27.79 -7.77 -22.11
N PHE A 638 -27.82 -6.69 -21.31
CA PHE A 638 -28.92 -6.45 -20.35
C PHE A 638 -30.31 -6.42 -21.02
N ILE A 639 -30.42 -5.80 -22.21
CA ILE A 639 -31.66 -5.72 -22.98
C ILE A 639 -32.04 -7.09 -23.58
N LEU A 640 -31.05 -7.85 -24.08
CA LEU A 640 -31.24 -9.23 -24.54
C LEU A 640 -31.82 -10.14 -23.43
N TYR A 641 -31.26 -10.06 -22.21
CA TYR A 641 -31.75 -10.82 -21.05
C TYR A 641 -33.16 -10.37 -20.59
N ASN A 642 -33.39 -9.07 -20.41
CA ASN A 642 -34.58 -8.57 -19.68
C ASN A 642 -35.78 -8.20 -20.56
N ASN A 643 -35.53 -7.72 -21.78
CA ASN A 643 -36.57 -7.19 -22.66
C ASN A 643 -36.85 -8.15 -23.82
N LEU A 644 -35.81 -8.84 -24.33
CA LEU A 644 -35.94 -9.74 -25.48
C LEU A 644 -35.98 -11.23 -25.14
N LYS A 645 -35.62 -11.62 -23.91
CA LYS A 645 -35.48 -13.01 -23.43
C LYS A 645 -34.55 -13.89 -24.31
N ASP A 646 -33.57 -13.29 -24.99
CA ASP A 646 -32.53 -14.00 -25.76
C ASP A 646 -31.23 -14.12 -24.94
N TYR A 647 -31.27 -15.10 -24.03
CA TYR A 647 -30.17 -15.42 -23.12
C TYR A 647 -28.92 -15.95 -23.85
N GLN A 648 -29.09 -16.62 -24.99
CA GLN A 648 -27.98 -17.26 -25.72
C GLN A 648 -27.13 -16.23 -26.46
N THR A 649 -27.76 -15.24 -27.11
CA THR A 649 -27.04 -14.10 -27.71
C THR A 649 -26.47 -13.20 -26.60
N GLY A 650 -27.20 -13.02 -25.49
CA GLY A 650 -26.75 -12.23 -24.35
C GLY A 650 -25.46 -12.74 -23.71
N GLU A 651 -25.36 -14.04 -23.41
CA GLU A 651 -24.16 -14.65 -22.82
C GLU A 651 -22.96 -14.62 -23.78
N LYS A 652 -23.17 -14.89 -25.09
CA LYS A 652 -22.10 -14.73 -26.10
C LYS A 652 -21.57 -13.29 -26.13
N LEU A 653 -22.45 -12.30 -26.08
CA LEU A 653 -22.05 -10.89 -26.06
C LEU A 653 -21.28 -10.54 -24.78
N ILE A 654 -21.66 -11.07 -23.62
CA ILE A 654 -20.93 -10.80 -22.36
C ILE A 654 -19.54 -11.44 -22.34
N GLN A 655 -19.37 -12.61 -22.96
CA GLN A 655 -18.06 -13.24 -23.13
C GLN A 655 -17.16 -12.40 -24.04
N THR A 656 -17.67 -11.91 -25.17
CA THR A 656 -16.97 -10.95 -26.05
C THR A 656 -16.60 -9.66 -25.30
N VAL A 657 -17.51 -9.10 -24.50
CA VAL A 657 -17.27 -7.90 -23.68
C VAL A 657 -16.14 -8.13 -22.68
N LEU A 658 -16.15 -9.23 -21.95
CA LEU A 658 -15.10 -9.55 -20.98
C LEU A 658 -13.73 -9.81 -21.64
N GLN A 659 -13.71 -10.41 -22.84
CA GLN A 659 -12.48 -10.58 -23.62
C GLN A 659 -11.91 -9.24 -24.12
N LEU A 660 -12.75 -8.32 -24.59
CA LEU A 660 -12.35 -6.96 -24.95
C LEU A 660 -11.88 -6.17 -23.72
N LEU A 661 -12.58 -6.29 -22.59
CA LEU A 661 -12.26 -5.60 -21.34
C LEU A 661 -10.90 -6.02 -20.75
N ASN A 662 -10.53 -7.30 -20.91
CA ASN A 662 -9.21 -7.81 -20.52
C ASN A 662 -8.07 -7.23 -21.36
N LYS A 663 -8.33 -6.71 -22.57
CA LYS A 663 -7.34 -6.05 -23.44
C LYS A 663 -7.25 -4.53 -23.23
N SER A 664 -8.23 -3.92 -22.56
CA SER A 664 -8.17 -2.50 -22.16
C SER A 664 -7.25 -2.35 -20.94
N ASP A 665 -6.57 -1.21 -20.81
CA ASP A 665 -5.88 -0.81 -19.57
C ASP A 665 -6.73 0.15 -18.69
N ASP A 666 -7.85 0.65 -19.22
CA ASP A 666 -8.69 1.63 -18.51
C ASP A 666 -9.40 1.02 -17.30
N SER A 667 -8.97 1.44 -16.10
CA SER A 667 -9.51 0.97 -14.81
C SER A 667 -10.90 1.56 -14.49
N ASP A 668 -11.27 2.70 -15.07
CA ASP A 668 -12.58 3.34 -14.89
C ASP A 668 -13.65 2.59 -15.67
N ILE A 669 -13.35 2.27 -16.94
CA ILE A 669 -14.23 1.47 -17.79
C ILE A 669 -14.32 0.03 -17.27
N LYS A 670 -13.22 -0.56 -16.79
CA LYS A 670 -13.25 -1.84 -16.06
C LYS A 670 -14.14 -1.76 -14.82
N SER A 671 -14.03 -0.70 -14.02
CA SER A 671 -14.86 -0.52 -12.83
C SER A 671 -16.35 -0.50 -13.17
N PHE A 672 -16.77 0.29 -14.18
CA PHE A 672 -18.15 0.30 -14.64
C PHE A 672 -18.60 -1.08 -15.14
N VAL A 673 -17.89 -1.68 -16.10
CA VAL A 673 -18.36 -2.90 -16.78
C VAL A 673 -18.43 -4.07 -15.79
N TYR A 674 -17.45 -4.21 -14.89
CA TYR A 674 -17.50 -5.25 -13.86
C TYR A 674 -18.63 -5.02 -12.84
N SER A 675 -18.89 -3.77 -12.44
CA SER A 675 -20.06 -3.43 -11.61
C SER A 675 -21.37 -3.83 -12.31
N PHE A 676 -21.52 -3.41 -13.57
CA PHE A 676 -22.73 -3.65 -14.38
C PHE A 676 -22.98 -5.15 -14.63
N VAL A 677 -21.96 -5.90 -15.04
CA VAL A 677 -22.05 -7.36 -15.28
C VAL A 677 -22.43 -8.11 -14.00
N GLY A 678 -21.83 -7.74 -12.87
CA GLY A 678 -22.15 -8.31 -11.57
C GLY A 678 -23.57 -8.02 -11.10
N THR A 679 -24.01 -6.76 -11.16
CA THR A 679 -25.33 -6.32 -10.69
C THR A 679 -26.47 -6.80 -11.59
N PHE A 680 -26.29 -6.82 -12.91
CA PHE A 680 -27.42 -6.89 -13.85
C PHE A 680 -27.49 -8.15 -14.74
N ILE A 681 -26.41 -8.95 -14.80
CA ILE A 681 -26.30 -10.01 -15.81
C ILE A 681 -25.92 -11.37 -15.21
N LYS A 682 -24.81 -11.48 -14.47
CA LYS A 682 -24.23 -12.81 -14.18
C LYS A 682 -25.08 -13.71 -13.27
N HIS A 683 -25.91 -13.14 -12.41
CA HIS A 683 -26.84 -13.89 -11.56
C HIS A 683 -27.91 -14.70 -12.34
N TRP A 684 -28.16 -14.37 -13.62
CA TRP A 684 -29.08 -15.11 -14.47
C TRP A 684 -28.52 -16.45 -14.96
N SER A 685 -27.23 -16.52 -15.31
CA SER A 685 -26.59 -17.70 -15.88
C SER A 685 -25.64 -18.43 -14.93
N GLU A 686 -25.23 -17.78 -13.82
CA GLU A 686 -24.29 -18.32 -12.82
C GLU A 686 -24.78 -18.04 -11.39
N PRO A 687 -24.30 -18.79 -10.37
CA PRO A 687 -24.62 -18.53 -8.96
C PRO A 687 -24.25 -17.11 -8.51
N LEU A 688 -24.89 -16.61 -7.44
CA LEU A 688 -24.68 -15.25 -6.93
C LEU A 688 -23.22 -14.97 -6.51
N THR A 689 -22.44 -16.01 -6.19
CA THR A 689 -20.98 -15.91 -5.96
C THR A 689 -20.21 -15.40 -7.18
N SER A 690 -20.57 -15.77 -8.40
CA SER A 690 -19.98 -15.22 -9.63
C SER A 690 -20.29 -13.74 -9.79
N SER A 691 -21.53 -13.32 -9.51
CA SER A 691 -21.89 -11.90 -9.48
C SER A 691 -21.04 -11.14 -8.44
N ILE A 692 -20.90 -11.65 -7.22
CA ILE A 692 -20.05 -11.05 -6.18
C ILE A 692 -18.59 -10.93 -6.65
N PHE A 693 -18.02 -11.94 -7.29
CA PHE A 693 -16.65 -11.91 -7.84
C PHE A 693 -16.45 -10.79 -8.88
N TYR A 694 -17.42 -10.56 -9.76
CA TYR A 694 -17.36 -9.42 -10.68
C TYR A 694 -17.55 -8.07 -9.96
N LEU A 695 -18.43 -7.97 -8.97
CA LEU A 695 -18.59 -6.75 -8.16
C LEU A 695 -17.33 -6.41 -7.36
N GLU A 696 -16.65 -7.40 -6.78
CA GLU A 696 -15.36 -7.20 -6.11
C GLU A 696 -14.24 -6.77 -7.07
N LYS A 697 -14.22 -7.27 -8.31
CA LYS A 697 -13.38 -6.71 -9.37
C LYS A 697 -13.75 -5.25 -9.66
N GLY A 698 -15.04 -4.94 -9.78
CA GLY A 698 -15.55 -3.57 -9.98
C GLY A 698 -15.02 -2.58 -8.93
N ILE A 699 -15.07 -2.97 -7.66
CA ILE A 699 -14.52 -2.21 -6.52
C ILE A 699 -13.00 -2.07 -6.62
N ASN A 700 -12.28 -3.16 -6.90
CA ASN A 700 -10.81 -3.14 -6.97
C ASN A 700 -10.28 -2.30 -8.13
N GLU A 701 -10.95 -2.28 -9.28
CA GLU A 701 -10.62 -1.39 -10.40
C GLU A 701 -11.07 0.06 -10.12
N ASN A 702 -12.17 0.28 -9.38
CA ASN A 702 -12.57 1.62 -8.92
C ASN A 702 -11.50 2.28 -8.05
N ILE A 703 -10.93 1.52 -7.11
CA ILE A 703 -9.85 1.94 -6.22
C ILE A 703 -8.54 2.23 -7.00
N LYS A 704 -8.38 1.68 -8.22
CA LYS A 704 -7.29 2.06 -9.14
C LYS A 704 -7.59 3.32 -9.94
N SER A 705 -8.82 3.47 -10.46
CA SER A 705 -9.20 4.64 -11.28
C SER A 705 -9.26 5.94 -10.48
N GLY A 706 -9.60 5.85 -9.18
CA GLY A 706 -9.78 7.00 -8.32
C GLY A 706 -11.04 7.83 -8.62
N LYS A 707 -11.92 7.37 -9.52
CA LYS A 707 -13.23 7.95 -9.82
C LYS A 707 -14.31 7.11 -9.15
N LEU A 708 -14.87 7.64 -8.08
CA LEU A 708 -15.31 6.80 -6.96
C LEU A 708 -16.76 6.28 -7.04
N ILE A 709 -17.50 6.65 -8.09
CA ILE A 709 -18.95 6.48 -8.23
C ILE A 709 -19.38 5.00 -8.18
N TYR A 710 -18.69 4.08 -8.87
CA TYR A 710 -19.15 2.69 -9.02
C TYR A 710 -18.78 1.76 -7.86
N GLY A 711 -17.84 2.17 -7.00
CA GLY A 711 -17.45 1.39 -5.81
C GLY A 711 -18.60 1.22 -4.82
N GLY A 712 -19.38 2.29 -4.59
CA GLY A 712 -20.56 2.27 -3.71
C GLY A 712 -21.67 1.34 -4.22
N TYR A 713 -22.12 1.52 -5.47
CA TYR A 713 -23.13 0.67 -6.09
C TYR A 713 -22.75 -0.81 -6.12
N SER A 714 -21.45 -1.13 -6.30
CA SER A 714 -20.97 -2.52 -6.21
C SER A 714 -21.08 -3.08 -4.80
N ILE A 715 -20.76 -2.32 -3.76
CA ILE A 715 -20.91 -2.77 -2.36
C ILE A 715 -22.38 -3.03 -2.05
N VAL A 716 -23.28 -2.11 -2.41
CA VAL A 716 -24.73 -2.29 -2.26
C VAL A 716 -25.23 -3.55 -2.97
N SER A 717 -24.77 -3.80 -4.20
CA SER A 717 -25.11 -5.00 -4.97
C SER A 717 -24.60 -6.30 -4.32
N ILE A 718 -23.42 -6.30 -3.69
CA ILE A 718 -22.89 -7.44 -2.94
C ILE A 718 -23.74 -7.75 -1.70
N LEU A 719 -24.27 -6.71 -1.02
CA LEU A 719 -25.13 -6.90 0.15
C LEU A 719 -26.46 -7.56 -0.24
N TYR A 720 -27.08 -7.10 -1.33
CA TYR A 720 -28.27 -7.74 -1.88
C TYR A 720 -28.03 -9.19 -2.31
N ALA A 721 -26.88 -9.49 -2.92
CA ALA A 721 -26.48 -10.85 -3.24
C ALA A 721 -26.32 -11.71 -1.98
N LYS A 722 -25.55 -11.26 -0.97
CA LYS A 722 -25.34 -11.98 0.30
C LYS A 722 -26.66 -12.21 1.07
N TYR A 723 -27.57 -11.24 1.05
CA TYR A 723 -28.91 -11.36 1.61
C TYR A 723 -29.74 -12.42 0.89
N ALA A 724 -29.82 -12.35 -0.45
CA ALA A 724 -30.54 -13.33 -1.26
C ALA A 724 -29.93 -14.75 -1.19
N MET A 725 -28.65 -14.88 -0.85
CA MET A 725 -27.95 -16.15 -0.58
C MET A 725 -28.16 -16.70 0.85
N ALA A 726 -28.88 -16.02 1.74
CA ALA A 726 -29.02 -16.38 3.16
C ALA A 726 -27.71 -16.38 3.97
N VAL A 727 -26.72 -15.57 3.60
CA VAL A 727 -25.46 -15.45 4.36
C VAL A 727 -25.76 -14.95 5.80
N PRO A 728 -25.17 -15.54 6.85
CA PRO A 728 -25.45 -15.15 8.24
C PRO A 728 -25.18 -13.67 8.53
N PHE A 729 -26.01 -13.06 9.38
CA PHE A 729 -25.90 -11.63 9.68
C PHE A 729 -24.55 -11.24 10.29
N THR A 730 -23.90 -12.14 11.03
CA THR A 730 -22.55 -11.95 11.58
C THR A 730 -21.52 -11.69 10.46
N GLU A 731 -21.53 -12.48 9.39
CA GLU A 731 -20.70 -12.26 8.20
C GLU A 731 -21.07 -10.99 7.45
N ILE A 732 -22.37 -10.69 7.28
CA ILE A 732 -22.83 -9.49 6.58
C ILE A 732 -22.41 -8.22 7.34
N LYS A 733 -22.63 -8.18 8.67
CA LYS A 733 -22.21 -7.10 9.56
C LYS A 733 -20.68 -6.99 9.62
N GLN A 734 -19.92 -8.09 9.56
CA GLN A 734 -18.46 -8.06 9.46
C GLN A 734 -17.97 -7.51 8.12
N TYR A 735 -18.58 -7.93 6.99
CA TYR A 735 -18.28 -7.39 5.66
C TYR A 735 -18.54 -5.89 5.61
N LEU A 736 -19.70 -5.44 6.11
CA LEU A 736 -20.05 -4.02 6.27
C LEU A 736 -19.01 -3.28 7.11
N LYS A 737 -18.67 -3.78 8.31
CA LYS A 737 -17.67 -3.18 9.20
C LYS A 737 -16.28 -3.05 8.57
N ASN A 738 -15.90 -4.01 7.72
CA ASN A 738 -14.67 -3.94 6.92
C ASN A 738 -14.75 -2.93 5.76
N LYS A 739 -15.97 -2.64 5.26
CA LYS A 739 -16.23 -1.75 4.13
C LYS A 739 -16.68 -0.33 4.48
N LEU A 740 -17.12 -0.04 5.70
CA LEU A 740 -17.55 1.32 6.09
C LEU A 740 -16.49 2.41 5.83
N ASN A 741 -15.20 2.10 6.03
CA ASN A 741 -14.12 3.02 5.67
C ASN A 741 -14.04 3.22 4.15
N ASP A 742 -14.06 2.14 3.37
CA ASP A 742 -14.08 2.22 1.90
C ASP A 742 -15.31 3.03 1.42
N ILE A 743 -16.51 2.81 2.00
CA ILE A 743 -17.76 3.55 1.71
C ILE A 743 -17.62 5.05 1.98
N SER A 744 -17.08 5.45 3.13
CA SER A 744 -16.88 6.87 3.47
C SER A 744 -15.95 7.61 2.50
N ILE A 745 -15.06 6.87 1.82
CA ILE A 745 -14.17 7.42 0.79
C ILE A 745 -14.90 7.54 -0.55
N PHE A 746 -15.84 6.64 -0.89
CA PHE A 746 -16.50 6.65 -2.19
C PHE A 746 -17.40 7.88 -2.45
N GLY A 747 -17.72 8.67 -1.42
CA GLY A 747 -18.37 9.99 -1.53
C GLY A 747 -19.85 9.97 -1.93
N ASP A 748 -20.38 8.82 -2.34
CA ASP A 748 -21.78 8.64 -2.70
C ASP A 748 -22.69 8.53 -1.47
N GLY A 749 -23.44 9.61 -1.21
CA GLY A 749 -24.48 9.64 -0.18
C GLY A 749 -25.56 8.57 -0.37
N ASN A 750 -25.82 8.14 -1.61
CA ASN A 750 -26.83 7.12 -1.91
C ASN A 750 -26.41 5.77 -1.34
N SER A 751 -25.16 5.36 -1.60
CA SER A 751 -24.57 4.16 -1.03
C SER A 751 -24.48 4.24 0.50
N LEU A 752 -24.09 5.38 1.07
CA LEU A 752 -24.06 5.53 2.54
C LEU A 752 -25.46 5.34 3.15
N PHE A 753 -26.48 5.98 2.58
CA PHE A 753 -27.88 5.86 3.01
C PHE A 753 -28.37 4.39 2.97
N VAL A 754 -28.18 3.69 1.84
CA VAL A 754 -28.61 2.28 1.71
C VAL A 754 -27.90 1.37 2.71
N ASN A 755 -26.61 1.61 3.00
CA ASN A 755 -25.88 0.86 4.02
C ASN A 755 -26.43 1.09 5.44
N ILE A 756 -26.77 2.32 5.81
CA ILE A 756 -27.38 2.65 7.11
C ILE A 756 -28.76 1.97 7.23
N PHE A 757 -29.58 2.10 6.20
CA PHE A 757 -30.93 1.52 6.18
C PHE A 757 -30.89 -0.01 6.28
N PHE A 758 -30.04 -0.67 5.50
CA PHE A 758 -29.87 -2.12 5.52
C PHE A 758 -29.29 -2.63 6.86
N LEU A 759 -28.36 -1.89 7.49
CA LEU A 759 -27.88 -2.20 8.85
C LEU A 759 -29.01 -2.14 9.89
N ASN A 760 -29.85 -1.10 9.85
CA ASN A 760 -30.96 -0.96 10.79
C ASN A 760 -32.02 -2.06 10.59
N TYR A 761 -32.30 -2.46 9.35
CA TYR A 761 -33.16 -3.61 9.07
C TYR A 761 -32.60 -4.93 9.64
N LEU A 762 -31.30 -5.21 9.44
CA LEU A 762 -30.65 -6.39 10.04
C LEU A 762 -30.60 -6.33 11.58
N ASN A 763 -30.55 -5.15 12.18
CA ASN A 763 -30.63 -5.00 13.64
C ASN A 763 -32.05 -5.30 14.15
N TYR A 764 -33.11 -4.89 13.43
CA TYR A 764 -34.48 -5.26 13.79
C TYR A 764 -34.72 -6.77 13.72
N LEU A 765 -34.26 -7.45 12.67
CA LEU A 765 -34.45 -8.91 12.56
C LEU A 765 -33.72 -9.71 13.67
N GLU A 766 -32.61 -9.18 14.18
CA GLU A 766 -31.78 -9.79 15.23
C GLU A 766 -32.27 -9.43 16.65
N LEU A 767 -32.64 -8.17 16.89
CA LEU A 767 -32.88 -7.60 18.24
C LEU A 767 -34.28 -7.01 18.46
N GLY A 768 -35.09 -6.82 17.42
CA GLY A 768 -36.39 -6.14 17.47
C GLY A 768 -36.32 -4.61 17.54
N GLU A 769 -35.13 -4.03 17.73
CA GLU A 769 -34.95 -2.59 17.87
C GLU A 769 -34.83 -1.86 16.52
N LEU A 770 -35.61 -0.78 16.36
CA LEU A 770 -35.38 0.27 15.37
C LEU A 770 -34.82 1.51 16.06
N LYS A 771 -33.67 2.01 15.59
CA LYS A 771 -33.06 3.22 16.13
C LYS A 771 -33.88 4.49 15.84
N PRO A 772 -33.82 5.55 16.69
CA PRO A 772 -34.46 6.84 16.39
C PRO A 772 -34.05 7.42 15.03
N GLU A 773 -32.75 7.31 14.71
CA GLU A 773 -32.13 7.66 13.41
C GLU A 773 -32.91 7.12 12.18
N TYR A 774 -33.58 5.97 12.31
CA TYR A 774 -34.37 5.33 11.25
C TYR A 774 -35.70 6.05 10.99
N LEU A 775 -36.34 6.55 12.05
CA LEU A 775 -37.65 7.21 12.01
C LEU A 775 -37.51 8.65 11.49
N GLU A 776 -36.44 9.35 11.90
CA GLU A 776 -36.13 10.72 11.48
C GLU A 776 -35.84 10.86 9.97
N LEU A 777 -35.34 9.80 9.32
CA LEU A 777 -35.05 9.80 7.88
C LEU A 777 -36.31 9.72 6.99
N LYS A 778 -37.45 9.27 7.53
CA LYS A 778 -38.70 9.02 6.77
C LYS A 778 -39.18 10.21 5.91
N PRO A 779 -39.11 11.49 6.33
CA PRO A 779 -39.52 12.63 5.51
C PRO A 779 -38.58 12.93 4.33
N VAL A 780 -37.28 12.60 4.45
CA VAL A 780 -36.28 12.85 3.39
C VAL A 780 -36.49 11.88 2.23
N ILE A 781 -36.72 10.60 2.56
CA ILE A 781 -36.92 9.49 1.61
C ILE A 781 -38.08 9.75 0.63
N CYS A 782 -39.14 10.43 1.07
CA CYS A 782 -40.30 10.71 0.23
C CYS A 782 -40.02 11.67 -0.92
N ASN A 783 -38.96 12.49 -0.84
CA ASN A 783 -38.68 13.57 -1.80
C ASN A 783 -37.54 13.25 -2.78
N GLU A 784 -36.65 12.30 -2.47
CA GLU A 784 -35.50 11.97 -3.31
C GLU A 784 -35.62 10.56 -3.92
N LEU A 785 -35.55 10.51 -5.26
CA LEU A 785 -35.37 9.35 -6.17
C LEU A 785 -36.12 8.03 -5.85
N ASP A 786 -36.88 7.54 -6.84
CA ASP A 786 -37.75 6.36 -6.69
C ASP A 786 -37.03 5.06 -6.29
N ALA A 787 -35.72 4.95 -6.58
CA ALA A 787 -34.88 3.84 -6.13
C ALA A 787 -34.77 3.76 -4.58
N PHE A 788 -34.69 4.90 -3.88
CA PHE A 788 -34.66 4.91 -2.40
C PHE A 788 -36.01 4.53 -1.81
N LYS A 789 -37.09 5.05 -2.40
CA LYS A 789 -38.47 4.72 -2.01
C LYS A 789 -38.71 3.22 -2.10
N PHE A 790 -38.29 2.59 -3.19
CA PHE A 790 -38.34 1.13 -3.31
C PHE A 790 -37.58 0.42 -2.18
N VAL A 791 -36.30 0.79 -1.94
CA VAL A 791 -35.48 0.13 -0.92
C VAL A 791 -36.13 0.25 0.46
N TYR A 792 -36.67 1.43 0.79
CA TYR A 792 -37.42 1.67 2.02
C TYR A 792 -38.66 0.76 2.12
N TYR A 793 -39.56 0.83 1.14
CA TYR A 793 -40.81 0.06 1.18
C TYR A 793 -40.58 -1.46 1.15
N PHE A 794 -39.56 -1.95 0.46
CA PHE A 794 -39.27 -3.39 0.35
C PHE A 794 -38.92 -4.01 1.70
N PHE A 795 -37.96 -3.44 2.43
CA PHE A 795 -37.55 -4.01 3.71
C PHE A 795 -38.60 -3.75 4.81
N GLU A 796 -39.33 -2.63 4.77
CA GLU A 796 -40.50 -2.44 5.65
C GLU A 796 -41.60 -3.49 5.37
N MET A 797 -41.87 -3.82 4.10
CA MET A 797 -42.81 -4.88 3.72
C MET A 797 -42.37 -6.25 4.24
N GLN A 798 -41.07 -6.58 4.14
CA GLN A 798 -40.54 -7.79 4.77
C GLN A 798 -40.65 -7.73 6.30
N ARG A 799 -40.44 -6.55 6.91
CA ARG A 799 -40.55 -6.35 8.36
C ARG A 799 -41.95 -6.66 8.87
N PHE A 800 -42.97 -6.04 8.27
CA PHE A 800 -44.38 -6.28 8.61
C PHE A 800 -44.80 -7.74 8.32
N TYR A 801 -44.34 -8.34 7.22
CA TYR A 801 -44.61 -9.75 6.92
C TYR A 801 -44.06 -10.70 8.00
N PHE A 802 -42.81 -10.50 8.44
CA PHE A 802 -42.22 -11.32 9.50
C PHE A 802 -42.88 -11.06 10.87
N SER A 803 -43.29 -9.83 11.17
CA SER A 803 -44.10 -9.50 12.36
C SER A 803 -45.60 -9.87 12.21
N GLN A 804 -45.97 -10.65 11.19
CA GLN A 804 -47.33 -11.15 10.92
C GLN A 804 -48.40 -10.08 10.62
N ASP A 805 -48.00 -8.82 10.39
CA ASP A 805 -48.89 -7.75 9.94
C ASP A 805 -49.01 -7.79 8.41
N ILE A 806 -49.87 -8.70 7.94
CA ILE A 806 -50.07 -8.92 6.50
C ILE A 806 -50.83 -7.73 5.86
N ASN A 807 -51.55 -6.93 6.65
CA ASN A 807 -52.29 -5.75 6.19
C ASN A 807 -51.32 -4.66 5.72
N GLU A 808 -50.41 -4.22 6.58
CA GLU A 808 -49.42 -3.20 6.20
C GLU A 808 -48.38 -3.72 5.20
N ALA A 809 -48.04 -5.02 5.28
CA ALA A 809 -47.25 -5.65 4.22
C ALA A 809 -47.94 -5.55 2.85
N TYR A 810 -49.25 -5.78 2.75
CA TYR A 810 -49.99 -5.68 1.49
C TYR A 810 -50.09 -4.23 0.98
N ASN A 811 -50.36 -3.26 1.86
CA ASN A 811 -50.34 -1.82 1.53
C ASN A 811 -49.02 -1.41 0.86
N LEU A 812 -47.90 -1.88 1.42
CA LEU A 812 -46.57 -1.65 0.86
C LEU A 812 -46.34 -2.41 -0.45
N VAL A 813 -46.84 -3.65 -0.62
CA VAL A 813 -46.73 -4.36 -1.90
C VAL A 813 -47.50 -3.67 -3.02
N VAL A 814 -48.67 -3.07 -2.76
CA VAL A 814 -49.38 -2.24 -3.75
C VAL A 814 -48.50 -1.07 -4.19
N THR A 815 -47.86 -0.38 -3.25
CA THR A 815 -46.92 0.73 -3.53
C THR A 815 -45.68 0.27 -4.30
N ILE A 816 -45.06 -0.85 -3.90
CA ILE A 816 -43.90 -1.46 -4.59
C ILE A 816 -44.26 -1.87 -6.01
N THR A 817 -45.49 -2.32 -6.27
CA THR A 817 -45.92 -2.79 -7.60
C THR A 817 -45.79 -1.70 -8.67
N ALA A 818 -46.04 -0.43 -8.33
CA ALA A 818 -45.84 0.70 -9.25
C ALA A 818 -44.37 1.01 -9.54
N LEU A 819 -43.44 0.54 -8.69
CA LEU A 819 -41.99 0.76 -8.82
C LEU A 819 -41.25 -0.47 -9.38
N ILE A 820 -41.88 -1.65 -9.39
CA ILE A 820 -41.21 -2.95 -9.54
C ILE A 820 -40.49 -3.12 -10.89
N ASP A 821 -41.02 -2.52 -11.96
CA ASP A 821 -40.42 -2.54 -13.31
C ASP A 821 -39.11 -1.74 -13.40
N SER A 822 -38.88 -0.78 -12.49
CA SER A 822 -37.61 -0.04 -12.45
C SER A 822 -36.44 -0.99 -12.16
N LEU A 823 -36.65 -1.96 -11.26
CA LEU A 823 -35.68 -2.94 -10.79
C LEU A 823 -35.45 -4.11 -11.75
N LYS A 824 -36.31 -4.29 -12.76
CA LYS A 824 -36.25 -5.44 -13.67
C LYS A 824 -34.83 -5.59 -14.24
N GLY A 825 -34.19 -6.72 -13.92
CA GLY A 825 -32.80 -7.05 -14.27
C GLY A 825 -31.77 -6.86 -13.16
N HIS A 826 -32.11 -6.27 -12.01
CA HIS A 826 -31.22 -6.07 -10.88
C HIS A 826 -31.13 -7.32 -9.99
N ILE A 827 -29.96 -7.60 -9.40
CA ILE A 827 -29.65 -8.82 -8.62
C ILE A 827 -30.64 -9.20 -7.50
N ILE A 828 -31.36 -8.24 -6.93
CA ILE A 828 -32.38 -8.47 -5.88
C ILE A 828 -33.75 -8.89 -6.45
N TYR A 829 -34.02 -8.63 -7.74
CA TYR A 829 -35.35 -8.66 -8.35
C TYR A 829 -36.10 -10.01 -8.20
N PRO A 830 -35.47 -11.19 -8.35
CA PRO A 830 -36.14 -12.47 -8.08
C PRO A 830 -36.62 -12.63 -6.63
N HIS A 831 -35.88 -12.08 -5.66
CA HIS A 831 -36.29 -12.09 -4.25
C HIS A 831 -37.44 -11.11 -3.98
N VAL A 832 -37.48 -9.96 -4.67
CA VAL A 832 -38.60 -9.01 -4.62
C VAL A 832 -39.88 -9.65 -5.14
N LEU A 833 -39.85 -10.28 -6.34
CA LEU A 833 -41.02 -10.97 -6.89
C LEU A 833 -41.51 -12.08 -5.96
N PHE A 834 -40.61 -12.86 -5.35
CA PHE A 834 -40.94 -13.89 -4.38
C PHE A 834 -41.71 -13.32 -3.16
N MET A 835 -41.19 -12.28 -2.50
CA MET A 835 -41.86 -11.69 -1.34
C MET A 835 -43.20 -11.02 -1.72
N CYS A 836 -43.24 -10.28 -2.83
CA CYS A 836 -44.46 -9.63 -3.30
C CYS A 836 -45.55 -10.66 -3.69
N ALA A 837 -45.18 -11.78 -4.33
CA ALA A 837 -46.11 -12.87 -4.61
C ALA A 837 -46.63 -13.52 -3.32
N LEU A 838 -45.76 -13.75 -2.33
CA LEU A 838 -46.12 -14.40 -1.07
C LEU A 838 -47.08 -13.56 -0.21
N VAL A 839 -46.82 -12.26 -0.06
CA VAL A 839 -47.75 -11.33 0.60
C VAL A 839 -49.09 -11.28 -0.12
N ARG A 840 -49.08 -11.21 -1.47
CA ARG A 840 -50.31 -11.19 -2.28
C ARG A 840 -51.12 -12.47 -2.17
N LEU A 841 -50.47 -13.63 -2.03
CA LEU A 841 -51.12 -14.92 -1.76
C LEU A 841 -51.77 -14.92 -0.37
N ASN A 842 -51.01 -14.59 0.68
CA ASN A 842 -51.51 -14.60 2.06
C ASN A 842 -52.69 -13.62 2.26
N TYR A 843 -52.62 -12.42 1.69
CA TYR A 843 -53.70 -11.42 1.79
C TYR A 843 -54.91 -11.71 0.89
N HIS A 844 -54.81 -12.64 -0.07
CA HIS A 844 -55.79 -12.73 -1.17
C HIS A 844 -57.25 -12.94 -0.71
N HIS A 845 -57.45 -13.70 0.36
CA HIS A 845 -58.76 -14.03 0.92
C HIS A 845 -59.49 -12.84 1.59
N LEU A 846 -58.81 -11.70 1.76
CA LEU A 846 -59.34 -10.46 2.34
C LEU A 846 -59.74 -9.42 1.27
N LEU A 847 -59.69 -9.78 -0.02
CA LEU A 847 -59.95 -8.88 -1.14
C LEU A 847 -61.37 -9.02 -1.71
N HIS A 848 -62.00 -7.89 -2.04
CA HIS A 848 -63.25 -7.86 -2.81
C HIS A 848 -63.02 -8.27 -4.28
N GLU A 849 -64.03 -8.86 -4.94
CA GLU A 849 -63.89 -9.62 -6.20
C GLU A 849 -63.04 -8.95 -7.29
N GLU A 850 -63.27 -7.67 -7.60
CA GLU A 850 -62.52 -6.94 -8.64
C GLU A 850 -61.02 -6.78 -8.30
N THR A 851 -60.71 -6.46 -7.05
CA THR A 851 -59.32 -6.38 -6.57
C THR A 851 -58.69 -7.75 -6.42
N ALA A 852 -59.49 -8.78 -6.08
CA ALA A 852 -59.09 -10.16 -6.01
C ALA A 852 -58.67 -10.71 -7.40
N ILE A 853 -59.45 -10.45 -8.46
CA ILE A 853 -59.09 -10.81 -9.85
C ILE A 853 -57.76 -10.19 -10.25
N THR A 854 -57.59 -8.89 -10.00
CA THR A 854 -56.36 -8.14 -10.33
C THR A 854 -55.15 -8.68 -9.55
N ASN A 855 -55.32 -8.97 -8.25
CA ASN A 855 -54.28 -9.58 -7.43
C ASN A 855 -53.88 -10.99 -7.93
N LYS A 856 -54.86 -11.81 -8.34
CA LYS A 856 -54.61 -13.15 -8.89
C LYS A 856 -53.83 -13.09 -10.21
N GLN A 857 -54.13 -12.14 -11.09
CA GLN A 857 -53.36 -11.94 -12.32
C GLN A 857 -51.89 -11.57 -12.05
N LEU A 858 -51.63 -10.70 -11.06
CA LEU A 858 -50.27 -10.36 -10.63
C LEU A 858 -49.53 -11.57 -10.04
N ILE A 859 -50.19 -12.38 -9.21
CA ILE A 859 -49.61 -13.63 -8.67
C ILE A 859 -49.24 -14.60 -9.81
N ILE A 860 -50.11 -14.80 -10.80
CA ILE A 860 -49.84 -15.65 -11.96
C ILE A 860 -48.62 -15.14 -12.74
N SER A 861 -48.53 -13.83 -12.97
CA SER A 861 -47.39 -13.19 -13.63
C SER A 861 -46.08 -13.42 -12.88
N TYR A 862 -46.04 -13.15 -11.56
CA TYR A 862 -44.85 -13.34 -10.74
C TYR A 862 -44.45 -14.83 -10.62
N LYS A 863 -45.42 -15.75 -10.53
CA LYS A 863 -45.15 -17.20 -10.58
C LYS A 863 -44.51 -17.61 -11.90
N ALA A 864 -44.99 -17.08 -13.03
CA ALA A 864 -44.48 -17.41 -14.36
C ALA A 864 -43.05 -16.89 -14.60
N ASP A 865 -42.73 -15.66 -14.20
CA ASP A 865 -41.35 -15.15 -14.29
C ASP A 865 -40.41 -15.90 -13.32
N LEU A 866 -40.84 -16.20 -12.08
CA LEU A 866 -40.08 -17.08 -11.17
C LEU A 866 -39.81 -18.46 -11.78
N GLU A 867 -40.78 -19.05 -12.49
CA GLU A 867 -40.59 -20.33 -13.20
C GLU A 867 -39.50 -20.24 -14.27
N VAL A 868 -39.52 -19.15 -15.07
CA VAL A 868 -38.47 -18.87 -16.06
C VAL A 868 -37.11 -18.74 -15.39
N PHE A 869 -37.04 -18.08 -14.22
CA PHE A 869 -35.77 -17.93 -13.50
C PHE A 869 -35.21 -19.27 -12.99
N THR A 870 -36.06 -20.26 -12.67
CA THR A 870 -35.56 -21.63 -12.35
C THR A 870 -34.88 -22.34 -13.52
N LYS A 871 -35.26 -22.00 -14.76
CA LYS A 871 -34.72 -22.58 -16.00
C LYS A 871 -33.39 -21.93 -16.40
N LEU A 872 -33.15 -20.71 -15.94
CA LEU A 872 -31.88 -19.98 -16.13
C LEU A 872 -30.88 -20.33 -15.01
N ASN A 873 -31.30 -20.19 -13.75
CA ASN A 873 -30.51 -20.50 -12.57
C ASN A 873 -31.37 -21.24 -11.52
N LYS A 874 -31.26 -22.57 -11.53
CA LYS A 874 -32.03 -23.45 -10.62
C LYS A 874 -31.65 -23.25 -9.15
N VAL A 875 -30.37 -23.08 -8.84
CA VAL A 875 -29.86 -23.03 -7.45
C VAL A 875 -30.53 -21.88 -6.70
N GLU A 876 -30.56 -20.68 -7.28
CA GLU A 876 -31.06 -19.49 -6.59
C GLU A 876 -32.60 -19.39 -6.57
N ASN A 877 -33.30 -19.99 -7.55
CA ASN A 877 -34.72 -19.70 -7.79
C ASN A 877 -35.67 -20.89 -7.54
N TYR A 878 -35.20 -22.14 -7.50
CA TYR A 878 -36.08 -23.31 -7.46
C TYR A 878 -36.98 -23.36 -6.21
N SER A 879 -36.40 -23.17 -5.02
CA SER A 879 -37.12 -23.12 -3.74
C SER A 879 -38.18 -22.00 -3.74
N ARG A 880 -37.80 -20.82 -4.25
CA ARG A 880 -38.67 -19.63 -4.34
C ARG A 880 -39.88 -19.88 -5.22
N TYR A 881 -39.66 -20.45 -6.42
CA TYR A 881 -40.74 -20.88 -7.30
C TYR A 881 -41.62 -21.96 -6.65
N LYS A 882 -41.03 -22.98 -6.02
CA LYS A 882 -41.77 -24.12 -5.46
C LYS A 882 -42.66 -23.75 -4.29
N LEU A 883 -42.26 -22.82 -3.42
CA LEU A 883 -43.13 -22.30 -2.35
C LEU A 883 -44.32 -21.50 -2.93
N ILE A 884 -44.07 -20.64 -3.92
CA ILE A 884 -45.15 -19.90 -4.61
C ILE A 884 -46.07 -20.85 -5.40
N GLU A 885 -45.54 -21.95 -5.95
CA GLU A 885 -46.34 -23.01 -6.57
C GLU A 885 -47.20 -23.76 -5.55
N ALA A 886 -46.66 -24.12 -4.38
CA ALA A 886 -47.41 -24.80 -3.32
C ALA A 886 -48.56 -23.94 -2.79
N GLU A 887 -48.29 -22.67 -2.46
CA GLU A 887 -49.31 -21.71 -2.00
C GLU A 887 -50.35 -21.39 -3.08
N TYR A 888 -49.92 -21.22 -4.35
CA TYR A 888 -50.86 -21.02 -5.46
C TYR A 888 -51.78 -22.23 -5.64
N CYS A 889 -51.25 -23.46 -5.52
CA CYS A 889 -52.09 -24.66 -5.52
C CYS A 889 -53.06 -24.62 -4.35
N ARG A 890 -52.56 -24.47 -3.11
CA ARG A 890 -53.36 -24.46 -1.87
C ARG A 890 -54.55 -23.49 -1.91
N LEU A 891 -54.40 -22.34 -2.57
CA LEU A 891 -55.44 -21.30 -2.66
C LEU A 891 -56.33 -21.37 -3.92
N PHE A 892 -55.87 -21.98 -5.02
CA PHE A 892 -56.58 -21.89 -6.32
C PHE A 892 -56.80 -23.21 -7.08
N GLU A 893 -56.05 -24.26 -6.76
CA GLU A 893 -56.09 -25.52 -7.50
C GLU A 893 -56.16 -26.67 -6.51
N ASN A 894 -57.32 -27.34 -6.43
CA ASN A 894 -57.61 -28.40 -5.46
C ASN A 894 -56.85 -29.71 -5.77
N LYS A 895 -55.52 -29.61 -5.86
CA LYS A 895 -54.55 -30.64 -6.23
C LYS A 895 -54.24 -31.53 -5.03
N LYS A 896 -54.04 -32.81 -5.31
CA LYS A 896 -53.45 -33.75 -4.37
C LYS A 896 -51.92 -33.57 -4.37
N ASN A 897 -51.28 -33.97 -3.27
CA ASN A 897 -49.82 -34.01 -3.08
C ASN A 897 -49.14 -32.62 -2.96
N ILE A 898 -49.78 -31.62 -2.34
CA ILE A 898 -49.19 -30.28 -2.09
C ILE A 898 -48.07 -30.36 -1.03
N ASP A 899 -48.21 -31.23 -0.05
CA ASP A 899 -47.18 -31.65 0.91
C ASP A 899 -45.84 -31.99 0.23
N LYS A 900 -45.88 -32.71 -0.90
CA LYS A 900 -44.68 -33.04 -1.68
C LYS A 900 -44.01 -31.81 -2.27
N ILE A 901 -44.79 -30.78 -2.65
CA ILE A 901 -44.26 -29.54 -3.21
C ILE A 901 -43.54 -28.72 -2.13
N TYR A 902 -44.12 -28.62 -0.93
CA TYR A 902 -43.45 -28.02 0.24
C TYR A 902 -42.17 -28.79 0.61
N TYR A 903 -42.23 -30.14 0.69
CA TYR A 903 -41.06 -30.96 0.97
C TYR A 903 -39.96 -30.79 -0.08
N GLU A 904 -40.29 -30.77 -1.38
CA GLU A 904 -39.33 -30.49 -2.46
C GLU A 904 -38.70 -29.09 -2.32
N ALA A 905 -39.45 -28.08 -1.86
CA ALA A 905 -38.95 -26.73 -1.67
C ALA A 905 -37.99 -26.61 -0.48
N ASN A 906 -38.41 -27.06 0.71
CA ASN A 906 -37.65 -26.88 1.96
C ASN A 906 -36.35 -27.69 1.92
N ASN A 907 -36.43 -28.95 1.48
CA ASN A 907 -35.28 -29.85 1.31
C ASN A 907 -34.25 -29.30 0.29
N PHE A 908 -34.71 -28.61 -0.76
CA PHE A 908 -33.80 -27.94 -1.70
C PHE A 908 -33.18 -26.68 -1.08
N ALA A 909 -33.94 -25.87 -0.35
CA ALA A 909 -33.43 -24.69 0.35
C ALA A 909 -32.35 -25.07 1.38
N GLU A 910 -32.64 -26.05 2.26
CA GLU A 910 -31.75 -26.53 3.32
C GLU A 910 -30.45 -27.11 2.74
N LYS A 911 -30.51 -27.94 1.68
CA LYS A 911 -29.33 -28.48 0.98
C LYS A 911 -28.44 -27.43 0.31
N ASN A 912 -28.96 -26.24 0.05
CA ASN A 912 -28.21 -25.12 -0.52
C ASN A 912 -27.96 -24.01 0.54
N SER A 913 -28.15 -24.30 1.83
CA SER A 913 -27.98 -23.36 2.95
C SER A 913 -28.80 -22.06 2.83
N GLN A 914 -29.94 -22.11 2.13
CA GLN A 914 -30.84 -20.97 1.91
C GLN A 914 -31.75 -20.74 3.14
N TYR A 915 -31.14 -20.54 4.31
CA TYR A 915 -31.82 -20.58 5.62
C TYR A 915 -33.10 -19.73 5.71
N HIS A 916 -33.12 -18.48 5.22
CA HIS A 916 -34.35 -17.67 5.24
C HIS A 916 -35.49 -18.23 4.38
N ILE A 917 -35.16 -18.92 3.28
CA ILE A 917 -36.17 -19.55 2.41
C ILE A 917 -36.67 -20.86 3.03
N ALA A 918 -35.79 -21.64 3.66
CA ALA A 918 -36.16 -22.81 4.45
C ALA A 918 -37.02 -22.41 5.66
N ALA A 919 -36.70 -21.32 6.34
CA ALA A 919 -37.46 -20.80 7.47
C ALA A 919 -38.88 -20.38 7.06
N ILE A 920 -39.02 -19.60 5.98
CA ILE A 920 -40.32 -19.25 5.39
C ILE A 920 -41.07 -20.50 4.93
N GLY A 921 -40.40 -21.40 4.21
CA GLY A 921 -41.01 -22.61 3.66
C GLY A 921 -41.55 -23.54 4.74
N ASN A 922 -40.77 -23.79 5.79
CA ASN A 922 -41.21 -24.57 6.94
C ASN A 922 -42.39 -23.87 7.68
N LEU A 923 -42.39 -22.54 7.83
CA LEU A 923 -43.53 -21.81 8.42
C LEU A 923 -44.82 -21.92 7.57
N LEU A 924 -44.71 -21.84 6.25
CA LEU A 924 -45.84 -22.06 5.33
C LEU A 924 -46.34 -23.52 5.40
N THR A 925 -45.41 -24.47 5.52
CA THR A 925 -45.73 -25.89 5.67
C THR A 925 -46.46 -26.15 7.00
N ALA A 926 -46.07 -25.48 8.08
CA ALA A 926 -46.79 -25.52 9.35
C ALA A 926 -48.22 -24.97 9.23
N ASN A 927 -48.41 -23.85 8.52
CA ASN A 927 -49.75 -23.29 8.26
C ASN A 927 -50.63 -24.20 7.38
N TYR A 928 -50.04 -25.02 6.50
CA TYR A 928 -50.77 -26.03 5.72
C TYR A 928 -51.19 -27.26 6.55
N TYR A 929 -50.52 -27.52 7.67
CA TYR A 929 -50.79 -28.63 8.59
C TYR A 929 -51.48 -28.18 9.89
N ASP A 930 -52.25 -27.08 9.87
CA ASP A 930 -52.98 -26.54 11.04
C ASP A 930 -53.81 -27.60 11.80
N TYR A 931 -54.43 -28.54 11.07
CA TYR A 931 -55.17 -29.68 11.58
C TYR A 931 -54.33 -30.78 12.27
N ASN A 932 -52.99 -30.70 12.25
CA ASN A 932 -52.09 -31.70 12.84
C ASN A 932 -51.00 -31.03 13.71
N PRO A 933 -51.27 -30.80 15.01
CA PRO A 933 -50.36 -30.10 15.93
C PRO A 933 -48.94 -30.68 16.01
N LYS A 934 -48.74 -31.99 15.78
CA LYS A 934 -47.41 -32.61 15.79
C LYS A 934 -46.56 -32.18 14.59
N LEU A 935 -47.18 -32.02 13.42
CA LEU A 935 -46.50 -31.49 12.24
C LEU A 935 -46.29 -29.97 12.34
N VAL A 936 -47.25 -29.23 12.91
CA VAL A 936 -47.06 -27.80 13.22
C VAL A 936 -45.83 -27.60 14.12
N GLN A 937 -45.74 -28.30 15.25
CA GLN A 937 -44.59 -28.18 16.17
C GLN A 937 -43.26 -28.54 15.50
N PHE A 938 -43.23 -29.59 14.67
CA PHE A 938 -42.02 -29.96 13.92
C PHE A 938 -41.59 -28.85 12.94
N TYR A 939 -42.48 -28.42 12.05
CA TYR A 939 -42.14 -27.44 11.02
C TYR A 939 -41.89 -26.03 11.59
N VAL A 940 -42.57 -25.62 12.67
CA VAL A 940 -42.25 -24.37 13.36
C VAL A 940 -40.89 -24.44 14.04
N LYS A 941 -40.53 -25.57 14.66
CA LYS A 941 -39.19 -25.75 15.25
C LYS A 941 -38.08 -25.65 14.20
N GLU A 942 -38.24 -26.27 13.04
CA GLU A 942 -37.28 -26.12 11.94
C GLU A 942 -37.28 -24.73 11.32
N SER A 943 -38.40 -24.01 11.33
CA SER A 943 -38.46 -22.59 10.96
C SER A 943 -37.61 -21.73 11.93
N ILE A 944 -37.80 -21.92 13.24
CA ILE A 944 -37.02 -21.25 14.31
C ILE A 944 -35.53 -21.54 14.16
N ASN A 945 -35.14 -22.82 13.99
CA ASN A 945 -33.75 -23.23 13.77
C ASN A 945 -33.12 -22.49 12.58
N ASN A 946 -33.82 -22.45 11.44
CA ASN A 946 -33.34 -21.79 10.24
C ASN A 946 -33.25 -20.26 10.38
N PHE A 947 -34.18 -19.61 11.09
CA PHE A 947 -34.07 -18.17 11.40
C PHE A 947 -32.85 -17.87 12.29
N LYS A 948 -32.57 -18.70 13.31
CA LYS A 948 -31.38 -18.54 14.17
C LYS A 948 -30.06 -18.79 13.42
N LEU A 949 -30.00 -19.81 12.55
CA LEU A 949 -28.84 -20.04 11.67
C LEU A 949 -28.54 -18.87 10.71
N TRP A 950 -29.55 -18.07 10.37
CA TRP A 950 -29.40 -16.84 9.58
C TRP A 950 -29.01 -15.62 10.43
N GLY A 951 -29.33 -15.61 11.73
CA GLY A 951 -29.14 -14.50 12.67
C GLY A 951 -30.39 -13.64 12.93
N ALA A 952 -31.58 -14.11 12.53
CA ALA A 952 -32.84 -13.41 12.74
C ALA A 952 -33.51 -13.81 14.08
N ASP A 953 -32.76 -13.70 15.18
CA ASP A 953 -33.13 -14.22 16.49
C ASP A 953 -34.44 -13.61 17.06
N TYR A 954 -34.67 -12.31 16.88
CA TYR A 954 -35.93 -11.68 17.28
C TYR A 954 -37.14 -12.29 16.54
N ILE A 955 -37.04 -12.51 15.23
CA ILE A 955 -38.11 -13.16 14.45
C ILE A 955 -38.30 -14.62 14.88
N ALA A 956 -37.19 -15.33 15.15
CA ALA A 956 -37.25 -16.69 15.69
C ALA A 956 -37.98 -16.75 17.05
N ASN A 957 -37.78 -15.76 17.91
CA ASN A 957 -38.44 -15.68 19.22
C ASN A 957 -39.92 -15.28 19.09
N VAL A 958 -40.29 -14.31 18.24
CA VAL A 958 -41.69 -13.94 17.95
C VAL A 958 -42.49 -15.16 17.44
N ILE A 959 -41.86 -16.02 16.63
CA ILE A 959 -42.47 -17.28 16.17
C ILE A 959 -42.54 -18.31 17.32
N ALA A 960 -41.50 -18.43 18.14
CA ALA A 960 -41.50 -19.34 19.30
C ALA A 960 -42.57 -18.98 20.35
N GLU A 961 -42.83 -17.70 20.59
CA GLU A 961 -43.92 -17.21 21.45
C GLU A 961 -45.30 -17.56 20.85
N LYS A 962 -45.52 -17.27 19.55
CA LYS A 962 -46.79 -17.53 18.86
C LYS A 962 -47.21 -19.01 18.89
N TYR A 963 -46.26 -19.95 18.89
CA TYR A 963 -46.51 -21.39 18.85
C TYR A 963 -46.09 -22.13 20.14
N VAL A 964 -45.67 -21.41 21.19
CA VAL A 964 -45.29 -21.91 22.52
C VAL A 964 -44.22 -23.01 22.49
N ILE A 965 -42.98 -22.64 22.12
CA ILE A 965 -41.84 -23.58 21.97
C ILE A 965 -40.60 -23.11 22.76
N GLU A 966 -40.09 -23.97 23.66
CA GLU A 966 -38.81 -23.77 24.38
C GLU A 966 -37.57 -24.13 23.52
N SER A 967 -36.41 -23.51 23.78
CA SER A 967 -35.19 -23.64 22.92
C SER A 967 -33.89 -23.89 23.68
N ALA A 968 -32.95 -24.68 23.13
CA ALA A 968 -31.70 -25.05 23.81
C ALA A 968 -30.53 -25.49 22.88
N LEU A 969 -29.30 -25.03 23.24
CA LEU A 969 -27.94 -25.58 23.05
C LEU A 969 -27.13 -25.43 21.72
N GLU A 970 -25.79 -25.40 21.89
CA GLU A 970 -24.69 -25.20 20.91
C GLU A 970 -23.63 -26.34 20.96
N VAL A 971 -22.69 -26.42 19.99
CA VAL A 971 -21.55 -27.38 19.97
C VAL A 971 -20.25 -26.80 19.34
N GLN A 972 -19.06 -27.26 19.78
CA GLN A 972 -17.71 -26.88 19.27
C GLN A 972 -16.87 -28.08 18.74
N TYR A 973 -15.73 -27.82 18.04
CA TYR A 973 -14.73 -28.83 17.62
C TYR A 973 -13.26 -28.32 17.64
N GLY A 974 -12.26 -29.24 17.65
CA GLY A 974 -10.82 -28.95 17.91
C GLY A 974 -9.77 -29.55 16.94
N LYS A 975 -8.46 -29.41 17.25
CA LYS A 975 -7.27 -29.67 16.38
C LYS A 975 -6.24 -30.67 16.97
N LYS A 976 -5.26 -31.15 16.17
CA LYS A 976 -3.89 -31.57 16.61
C LYS A 976 -2.84 -31.70 15.45
N SER A 977 -1.54 -31.89 15.80
CA SER A 977 -0.29 -31.88 14.98
C SER A 977 0.84 -32.68 15.73
N PRO A 978 2.21 -32.55 15.56
CA PRO A 978 3.17 -32.22 14.47
C PRO A 978 4.46 -33.17 14.45
N ILE A 979 5.72 -32.64 14.47
CA ILE A 979 7.10 -33.27 14.65
C ILE A 979 7.90 -33.72 13.37
N ILE A 980 9.23 -34.05 13.31
CA ILE A 980 10.58 -33.40 13.59
C ILE A 980 11.72 -34.49 13.45
N SER A 981 13.05 -34.35 13.21
CA SER A 981 14.00 -33.53 12.36
C SER A 981 15.30 -34.41 12.08
N ASP A 982 16.64 -34.12 11.96
CA ASP A 982 17.57 -32.95 12.02
C ASP A 982 19.11 -33.26 11.66
N GLN A 983 20.00 -32.23 11.58
CA GLN A 983 21.51 -32.14 11.87
C GLN A 983 22.67 -32.84 11.04
N GLN A 984 24.02 -32.54 11.07
CA GLN A 984 24.94 -31.35 11.33
C GLN A 984 26.44 -31.57 10.81
N GLU A 985 27.22 -30.47 10.59
CA GLU A 985 28.71 -30.12 10.55
C GLU A 985 29.90 -31.13 10.31
N VAL A 986 31.22 -30.86 10.01
CA VAL A 986 32.18 -29.72 9.69
C VAL A 986 33.52 -30.31 9.04
N LYS A 987 34.63 -29.61 8.62
CA LYS A 987 34.94 -28.60 7.54
C LYS A 987 36.50 -28.18 7.44
N SER A 988 36.98 -27.38 6.44
CA SER A 988 38.39 -27.14 5.86
C SER A 988 39.56 -26.34 6.56
N GLN A 989 40.60 -25.81 5.80
CA GLN A 989 41.65 -24.71 5.95
C GLN A 989 42.42 -24.35 4.58
N ASN A 990 43.38 -23.36 4.46
CA ASN A 990 43.84 -22.45 3.30
C ASN A 990 45.26 -22.69 2.77
N LEU A 991 45.61 -21.84 1.79
CA LEU A 991 46.82 -21.03 1.66
C LEU A 991 47.87 -21.40 2.71
N LEU A 992 48.39 -22.61 2.63
CA LEU A 992 49.82 -22.72 2.46
C LEU A 992 50.18 -22.23 1.07
N LYS A 993 49.37 -22.70 0.06
CA LYS A 993 49.29 -23.10 -2.78
C LYS A 993 48.66 -22.06 -3.89
N LEU A 994 49.20 -20.84 -4.17
CA LEU A 994 48.57 -19.74 -4.96
C LEU A 994 49.18 -19.64 -6.36
N ASN A 995 50.48 -19.37 -6.40
CA ASN A 995 51.37 -19.61 -7.56
C ASN A 995 51.47 -21.11 -7.91
N ASN A 996 50.71 -21.95 -7.20
CA ASN A 996 50.46 -23.35 -7.49
C ASN A 996 48.96 -23.67 -7.69
N ILE A 997 47.99 -22.81 -7.32
CA ILE A 997 46.53 -23.05 -7.50
C ILE A 997 46.23 -23.32 -8.97
N GLU A 998 46.90 -22.60 -9.87
CA GLU A 998 46.83 -22.78 -11.32
C GLU A 998 47.17 -24.21 -11.78
N LYS A 999 47.95 -24.97 -11.01
CA LYS A 999 48.35 -26.36 -11.30
C LYS A 999 47.52 -27.44 -10.59
N LEU A 1000 46.55 -27.07 -9.75
CA LEU A 1000 45.82 -27.99 -8.86
C LEU A 1000 44.37 -28.26 -9.27
N ASN A 1001 43.79 -29.29 -8.65
CA ASN A 1001 42.35 -29.57 -8.71
C ASN A 1001 41.53 -28.65 -7.79
N GLU A 1002 40.18 -28.71 -7.83
CA GLU A 1002 39.30 -27.86 -7.00
C GLU A 1002 39.61 -28.02 -5.50
N GLN A 1003 39.64 -29.26 -5.03
CA GLN A 1003 39.76 -29.57 -3.60
C GLN A 1003 41.12 -29.13 -3.06
N GLU A 1004 42.19 -29.31 -3.82
CA GLU A 1004 43.51 -28.78 -3.52
C GLU A 1004 43.59 -27.26 -3.59
N SER A 1005 42.79 -26.63 -4.45
CA SER A 1005 42.70 -25.16 -4.57
C SER A 1005 41.96 -24.55 -3.37
N ILE A 1006 40.91 -25.21 -2.87
CA ILE A 1006 40.18 -24.80 -1.65
C ILE A 1006 40.87 -25.36 -0.38
N PHE A 1007 41.82 -26.29 -0.50
CA PHE A 1007 42.76 -26.66 0.57
C PHE A 1007 43.98 -25.72 0.60
N TYR A 1008 44.37 -25.10 -0.52
CA TYR A 1008 44.99 -23.77 -0.47
C TYR A 1008 43.86 -22.68 -0.32
N PHE A 1009 42.63 -22.94 0.21
CA PHE A 1009 41.71 -21.85 0.64
C PHE A 1009 40.66 -21.97 1.84
N ILE A 1010 41.04 -22.22 3.13
CA ILE A 1010 40.63 -21.46 4.39
C ILE A 1010 41.71 -20.88 5.50
N GLU A 1011 42.62 -21.58 6.30
CA GLU A 1011 44.02 -21.17 6.91
C GLU A 1011 44.57 -19.69 6.65
N ASN A 1012 45.80 -19.50 6.07
CA ASN A 1012 46.61 -18.28 5.89
C ASN A 1012 46.09 -17.35 4.82
N LEU A 1013 44.82 -17.00 5.02
CA LEU A 1013 44.40 -15.62 4.93
C LEU A 1013 45.44 -14.76 5.67
N PRO A 1014 45.65 -13.49 5.27
CA PRO A 1014 46.55 -12.61 5.98
C PRO A 1014 46.15 -12.59 7.47
N ASN A 1015 47.11 -12.76 8.37
CA ASN A 1015 46.89 -12.85 9.81
C ASN A 1015 45.99 -14.04 10.28
N ASN A 1016 46.10 -15.22 9.66
CA ASN A 1016 45.46 -16.47 10.11
C ASN A 1016 45.67 -16.87 11.58
N ASN A 1017 46.74 -16.40 12.22
CA ASN A 1017 46.94 -16.60 13.65
C ASN A 1017 46.03 -15.66 14.50
N SER A 1018 45.56 -14.55 13.95
CA SER A 1018 44.53 -13.69 14.56
C SER A 1018 43.12 -14.21 14.31
N ILE A 1019 42.85 -14.75 13.12
CA ILE A 1019 41.53 -15.27 12.72
C ILE A 1019 41.12 -16.46 13.59
N ASP A 1020 39.88 -16.41 14.10
CA ASP A 1020 39.33 -17.43 15.00
C ASP A 1020 38.56 -18.51 14.24
N TYR A 1021 37.77 -18.10 13.24
CA TYR A 1021 36.94 -18.98 12.42
C TYR A 1021 36.80 -18.49 10.98
N VAL A 1022 36.58 -19.40 10.03
CA VAL A 1022 36.29 -19.09 8.62
C VAL A 1022 35.31 -20.13 8.06
N ALA A 1023 34.56 -19.83 7.00
CA ALA A 1023 33.65 -20.76 6.32
C ALA A 1023 33.32 -20.37 4.88
N ILE A 1024 33.56 -21.28 3.93
CA ILE A 1024 32.98 -21.27 2.58
C ILE A 1024 31.77 -22.18 2.49
N LEU A 1025 30.72 -21.66 1.87
CA LEU A 1025 29.49 -22.36 1.52
C LEU A 1025 29.24 -22.23 0.01
N PHE A 1026 28.61 -23.23 -0.58
CA PHE A 1026 28.20 -23.23 -1.99
C PHE A 1026 26.68 -23.42 -2.09
N GLU A 1027 26.04 -22.85 -3.12
CA GLU A 1027 24.60 -23.03 -3.31
C GLU A 1027 24.29 -24.43 -3.89
N LYS A 1028 23.29 -25.10 -3.33
CA LYS A 1028 22.67 -26.30 -3.91
C LYS A 1028 21.18 -26.31 -3.57
N GLU A 1029 20.32 -26.53 -4.56
CA GLU A 1029 18.86 -26.67 -4.38
C GLU A 1029 18.21 -25.52 -3.56
N ASP A 1030 18.56 -24.26 -3.84
CA ASP A 1030 18.04 -23.06 -3.16
C ASP A 1030 18.41 -22.94 -1.65
N GLU A 1031 19.37 -23.74 -1.15
CA GLU A 1031 20.02 -23.55 0.17
C GLU A 1031 21.55 -23.46 0.08
N MET A 1032 22.16 -22.82 1.08
CA MET A 1032 23.62 -22.78 1.24
C MET A 1032 24.11 -24.04 1.93
N TYR A 1033 24.94 -24.81 1.23
CA TYR A 1033 25.56 -26.03 1.74
C TYR A 1033 27.00 -25.77 2.18
N LEU A 1034 27.43 -26.58 3.13
CA LEU A 1034 28.56 -26.38 4.01
C LEU A 1034 29.71 -27.28 3.54
N HIS A 1035 30.76 -26.74 2.90
CA HIS A 1035 31.83 -27.58 2.35
C HIS A 1035 33.20 -27.43 3.05
N TYR A 1036 33.60 -26.19 3.37
CA TYR A 1036 34.93 -25.83 3.90
C TYR A 1036 34.86 -24.74 5.09
N HIS A 1037 35.43 -24.92 6.33
CA HIS A 1037 35.53 -24.00 7.55
C HIS A 1037 36.99 -23.83 7.97
N LYS A 1038 37.32 -23.07 9.01
CA LYS A 1038 38.48 -23.29 9.89
C LYS A 1038 38.08 -22.99 11.32
N GLU A 1039 38.72 -23.68 12.26
CA GLU A 1039 38.94 -23.18 13.62
C GLU A 1039 40.43 -22.95 13.88
N LYS A 1040 40.73 -21.94 14.70
CA LYS A 1040 42.08 -21.58 15.16
C LYS A 1040 42.88 -22.81 15.58
N ASN A 1041 44.13 -22.91 15.12
CA ASN A 1041 45.09 -24.00 15.41
C ASN A 1041 44.72 -25.44 14.96
N ASN A 1042 43.56 -25.69 14.35
CA ASN A 1042 43.18 -27.02 13.83
C ASN A 1042 43.77 -27.32 12.42
N LYS A 1043 43.23 -28.29 11.66
CA LYS A 1043 43.61 -28.62 10.27
C LYS A 1043 42.43 -28.72 9.30
N THR A 1044 42.73 -28.85 8.01
CA THR A 1044 41.74 -28.90 6.91
C THR A 1044 40.91 -30.18 6.84
N LEU A 1045 39.58 -30.09 6.90
CA LEU A 1045 38.66 -31.19 6.56
C LEU A 1045 37.77 -30.85 5.33
N LYS A 1046 37.74 -31.69 4.29
CA LYS A 1046 36.59 -31.63 3.35
C LYS A 1046 35.45 -32.41 3.97
N LEU A 1047 34.24 -31.88 3.90
CA LEU A 1047 33.07 -32.66 4.24
C LEU A 1047 32.77 -33.69 3.17
N ASN A 1048 32.77 -34.97 3.56
CA ASN A 1048 32.32 -36.08 2.73
C ASN A 1048 30.84 -35.94 2.34
N ILE A 1049 30.03 -35.36 3.23
CA ILE A 1049 28.65 -34.95 2.99
C ILE A 1049 28.51 -33.50 3.45
N ALA A 1050 28.40 -32.56 2.52
CA ALA A 1050 28.16 -31.16 2.87
C ALA A 1050 26.79 -31.00 3.55
N GLN A 1051 26.73 -30.41 4.75
CA GLN A 1051 25.45 -30.17 5.43
C GLN A 1051 24.80 -28.85 5.02
N ARG A 1052 23.52 -28.67 5.35
CA ARG A 1052 22.78 -27.42 5.13
C ARG A 1052 23.18 -26.39 6.17
N LEU A 1053 23.19 -25.10 5.82
CA LEU A 1053 23.44 -23.99 6.75
C LEU A 1053 22.58 -24.05 8.03
N ASN A 1054 21.33 -24.52 7.95
CA ASN A 1054 20.46 -24.64 9.13
C ASN A 1054 21.00 -25.65 10.17
N LEU A 1055 21.89 -26.54 9.73
CA LEU A 1055 22.47 -27.65 10.47
C LEU A 1055 23.92 -27.32 10.83
N THR A 1056 24.16 -26.10 11.32
CA THR A 1056 25.44 -25.62 11.83
C THR A 1056 25.33 -24.85 13.13
N SER A 1057 26.30 -25.05 14.01
CA SER A 1057 26.44 -24.33 15.28
C SER A 1057 27.42 -23.15 15.17
N ASN A 1058 28.54 -23.30 14.46
CA ASN A 1058 29.67 -22.36 14.59
C ASN A 1058 29.63 -21.12 13.67
N ILE A 1059 28.55 -20.86 12.93
CA ILE A 1059 28.40 -19.70 12.01
C ILE A 1059 27.06 -18.96 12.15
N SER A 1060 27.08 -17.63 11.95
CA SER A 1060 25.87 -16.80 11.93
C SER A 1060 25.02 -17.06 10.68
N HIS A 1061 23.94 -17.84 10.83
CA HIS A 1061 23.02 -18.14 9.71
C HIS A 1061 22.38 -16.88 9.14
N LYS A 1062 22.09 -15.86 9.97
CA LYS A 1062 21.44 -14.61 9.53
C LYS A 1062 22.32 -13.86 8.52
N VAL A 1063 23.63 -13.77 8.79
CA VAL A 1063 24.61 -13.11 7.90
C VAL A 1063 24.74 -13.89 6.59
N VAL A 1064 24.98 -15.20 6.66
CA VAL A 1064 25.15 -16.03 5.45
C VAL A 1064 23.88 -16.03 4.58
N ARG A 1065 22.68 -16.10 5.18
CA ARG A 1065 21.40 -16.01 4.44
C ARG A 1065 21.18 -14.63 3.80
N TYR A 1066 21.64 -13.55 4.43
CA TYR A 1066 21.55 -12.21 3.85
C TYR A 1066 22.46 -12.12 2.63
N VAL A 1067 23.77 -12.38 2.78
CA VAL A 1067 24.76 -12.31 1.69
C VAL A 1067 24.37 -13.20 0.51
N ALA A 1068 23.86 -14.41 0.78
CA ALA A 1068 23.39 -15.34 -0.25
C ALA A 1068 22.10 -14.92 -1.00
N ARG A 1069 21.41 -13.87 -0.54
CA ARG A 1069 20.15 -13.38 -1.14
C ARG A 1069 20.25 -11.96 -1.68
N THR A 1070 21.13 -11.15 -1.11
CA THR A 1070 21.37 -9.77 -1.57
C THR A 1070 22.55 -9.69 -2.54
N ALA A 1071 23.51 -10.63 -2.44
CA ALA A 1071 24.80 -10.61 -3.12
C ALA A 1071 25.62 -9.33 -2.85
N GLU A 1072 25.48 -8.80 -1.62
CA GLU A 1072 26.17 -7.64 -1.04
C GLU A 1072 27.20 -8.11 0.00
N ASP A 1073 28.34 -7.41 0.13
CA ASP A 1073 29.32 -7.67 1.20
C ASP A 1073 28.76 -7.26 2.57
N VAL A 1074 29.05 -8.02 3.63
CA VAL A 1074 28.66 -7.70 5.02
C VAL A 1074 29.90 -7.67 5.91
N LEU A 1075 30.15 -6.53 6.56
CA LEU A 1075 31.17 -6.34 7.59
C LEU A 1075 30.51 -5.89 8.90
N ILE A 1076 30.80 -6.59 9.99
CA ILE A 1076 30.31 -6.32 11.33
C ILE A 1076 31.52 -6.17 12.25
N GLY A 1077 31.67 -4.99 12.87
CA GLY A 1077 32.64 -4.73 13.91
C GLY A 1077 31.95 -4.29 15.20
N ALA A 1078 32.65 -4.38 16.34
CA ALA A 1078 32.08 -4.15 17.68
C ALA A 1078 31.35 -2.80 17.84
N ASP A 1079 31.79 -1.76 17.12
CA ASP A 1079 31.30 -0.39 17.28
C ASP A 1079 29.99 -0.14 16.49
N ASN A 1080 29.60 -1.08 15.62
CA ASN A 1080 28.48 -0.97 14.66
C ASN A 1080 27.10 -1.26 15.31
N ASN A 1081 26.76 -0.48 16.33
CA ASN A 1081 25.60 -0.64 17.22
C ASN A 1081 24.22 -0.65 16.52
N ASN A 1082 24.11 -0.14 15.29
CA ASN A 1082 22.85 -0.07 14.53
C ASN A 1082 22.72 -1.14 13.43
N SER A 1083 23.48 -2.23 13.48
CA SER A 1083 23.40 -3.29 12.46
C SER A 1083 22.21 -4.24 12.66
N ILE A 1084 21.55 -4.62 11.56
CA ILE A 1084 20.52 -5.69 11.46
C ILE A 1084 20.99 -7.08 11.96
N PHE A 1085 22.26 -7.19 12.34
CA PHE A 1085 22.92 -8.41 12.80
C PHE A 1085 23.31 -8.37 14.29
N ALA A 1086 22.91 -7.34 15.06
CA ALA A 1086 23.21 -7.24 16.49
C ALA A 1086 22.88 -8.53 17.27
N ASN A 1087 21.75 -9.18 16.95
CA ASN A 1087 21.30 -10.47 17.49
C ASN A 1087 22.17 -11.69 17.07
N THR A 1088 23.35 -11.50 16.47
CA THR A 1088 24.21 -12.60 16.00
C THR A 1088 25.56 -12.69 16.71
N LEU A 1089 25.93 -11.66 17.49
CA LEU A 1089 27.21 -11.60 18.20
C LEU A 1089 27.13 -12.11 19.66
N ALA A 1090 25.95 -12.15 20.28
CA ALA A 1090 25.82 -12.39 21.74
C ALA A 1090 26.02 -13.86 22.21
N HIS A 1091 26.77 -14.65 21.44
CA HIS A 1091 27.41 -15.91 21.87
C HIS A 1091 28.95 -15.87 21.70
N LYS A 1092 29.48 -14.77 21.16
CA LYS A 1092 30.87 -14.53 20.78
C LYS A 1092 31.19 -13.04 20.95
N ASP A 1093 31.13 -12.55 22.20
CA ASP A 1093 31.54 -11.18 22.50
C ASP A 1093 33.00 -10.93 22.04
N ASP A 1094 33.25 -9.68 21.64
CA ASP A 1094 34.45 -9.18 20.97
C ASP A 1094 34.78 -9.77 19.57
N VAL A 1095 33.89 -10.54 18.92
CA VAL A 1095 34.12 -11.04 17.56
C VAL A 1095 33.61 -10.09 16.47
N ASN A 1096 34.50 -9.75 15.53
CA ASN A 1096 34.18 -9.07 14.27
C ASN A 1096 33.89 -10.13 13.20
N ILE A 1097 32.93 -9.88 12.30
CA ILE A 1097 32.52 -10.80 11.23
C ILE A 1097 32.64 -10.14 9.86
N LEU A 1098 33.23 -10.83 8.89
CA LEU A 1098 33.19 -10.48 7.46
C LEU A 1098 32.54 -11.62 6.67
N SER A 1099 31.61 -11.32 5.78
CA SER A 1099 31.00 -12.30 4.89
C SER A 1099 30.74 -11.71 3.50
N MET A 1100 31.05 -12.48 2.46
CA MET A 1100 31.21 -11.98 1.09
C MET A 1100 30.65 -12.99 0.07
N PRO A 1101 29.97 -12.55 -0.99
CA PRO A 1101 29.44 -13.43 -2.02
C PRO A 1101 30.56 -13.92 -2.95
N ILE A 1102 30.50 -15.20 -3.31
CA ILE A 1102 31.37 -15.83 -4.32
C ILE A 1102 30.60 -15.81 -5.64
N LYS A 1103 31.11 -15.12 -6.65
CA LYS A 1103 30.42 -14.88 -7.94
C LYS A 1103 31.21 -15.38 -9.14
N TYR A 1104 30.50 -15.79 -10.19
CA TYR A 1104 31.02 -16.03 -11.54
C TYR A 1104 30.11 -15.37 -12.57
N LEU A 1105 30.64 -14.50 -13.43
CA LEU A 1105 29.83 -13.72 -14.40
C LEU A 1105 28.60 -13.08 -13.72
N ASP A 1106 28.83 -12.46 -12.57
CA ASP A 1106 27.86 -11.92 -11.60
C ASP A 1106 26.81 -12.88 -11.00
N VAL A 1107 26.69 -14.11 -11.49
CA VAL A 1107 25.88 -15.18 -10.88
C VAL A 1107 26.50 -15.60 -9.54
N LEU A 1108 25.68 -15.74 -8.49
CA LEU A 1108 26.12 -16.26 -7.19
C LEU A 1108 26.43 -17.76 -7.29
N VAL A 1109 27.57 -18.16 -6.72
CA VAL A 1109 28.02 -19.55 -6.65
C VAL A 1109 28.15 -20.03 -5.19
N GLY A 1110 28.50 -19.11 -4.27
CA GLY A 1110 28.74 -19.43 -2.86
C GLY A 1110 28.84 -18.20 -1.97
N VAL A 1111 29.24 -18.40 -0.71
CA VAL A 1111 29.49 -17.34 0.29
C VAL A 1111 30.71 -17.70 1.14
N VAL A 1112 31.59 -16.72 1.39
CA VAL A 1112 32.64 -16.78 2.43
C VAL A 1112 32.12 -16.11 3.70
N TYR A 1113 32.59 -16.57 4.84
CA TYR A 1113 32.30 -16.07 6.18
C TYR A 1113 33.58 -16.17 7.02
N ILE A 1114 33.95 -15.14 7.79
CA ILE A 1114 35.20 -15.05 8.56
C ILE A 1114 34.90 -14.37 9.89
N GLU A 1115 35.54 -14.83 10.97
CA GLU A 1115 35.43 -14.30 12.33
C GLU A 1115 36.82 -14.02 12.92
N THR A 1116 36.97 -12.88 13.60
CA THR A 1116 38.21 -12.47 14.26
C THR A 1116 37.94 -11.58 15.46
N LYS A 1117 38.58 -11.87 16.61
CA LYS A 1117 38.58 -10.97 17.78
C LYS A 1117 39.47 -9.74 17.59
N ASP A 1118 40.46 -9.84 16.72
CA ASP A 1118 41.38 -8.74 16.41
C ASP A 1118 40.72 -7.75 15.42
N LYS A 1119 40.39 -6.54 15.91
CA LYS A 1119 39.80 -5.45 15.12
C LYS A 1119 40.65 -5.04 13.91
N ALA A 1120 41.97 -5.26 13.92
CA ALA A 1120 42.87 -4.77 12.87
C ALA A 1120 42.93 -5.67 11.62
N VAL A 1121 42.35 -6.88 11.67
CA VAL A 1121 42.45 -7.87 10.58
C VAL A 1121 41.65 -7.47 9.34
N PHE A 1122 40.46 -6.87 9.49
CA PHE A 1122 39.58 -6.52 8.38
C PHE A 1122 39.90 -5.14 7.76
N ASN A 1123 41.16 -4.94 7.39
CA ASN A 1123 41.60 -3.76 6.65
C ASN A 1123 41.23 -3.84 5.14
N SER A 1124 41.50 -2.76 4.40
CA SER A 1124 41.29 -2.67 2.95
C SER A 1124 41.94 -3.82 2.19
N ASP A 1125 43.15 -4.19 2.60
CA ASP A 1125 44.05 -5.07 1.86
C ASP A 1125 43.59 -6.52 2.03
N PHE A 1126 43.11 -6.89 3.21
CA PHE A 1126 42.46 -8.17 3.50
C PHE A 1126 41.18 -8.37 2.67
N ILE A 1127 40.34 -7.33 2.57
CA ILE A 1127 39.10 -7.37 1.77
C ILE A 1127 39.43 -7.45 0.27
N MET A 1128 40.43 -6.71 -0.19
CA MET A 1128 40.90 -6.76 -1.58
C MET A 1128 41.48 -8.14 -1.93
N TYR A 1129 42.33 -8.69 -1.06
CA TYR A 1129 42.93 -10.02 -1.17
C TYR A 1129 41.88 -11.13 -1.32
N LEU A 1130 40.84 -11.09 -0.49
CA LEU A 1130 39.69 -12.00 -0.58
C LEU A 1130 38.99 -11.89 -1.94
N LYS A 1131 38.70 -10.67 -2.42
CA LYS A 1131 38.04 -10.47 -3.73
C LYS A 1131 38.88 -11.03 -4.88
N THR A 1132 40.17 -10.74 -4.91
CA THR A 1132 41.09 -11.25 -5.94
C THR A 1132 41.16 -12.78 -5.95
N ILE A 1133 41.34 -13.42 -4.80
CA ILE A 1133 41.59 -14.86 -4.76
C ILE A 1133 40.31 -15.68 -4.93
N LEU A 1134 39.16 -15.17 -4.48
CA LEU A 1134 37.87 -15.82 -4.77
C LEU A 1134 37.58 -15.88 -6.27
N GLN A 1135 37.92 -14.84 -7.04
CA GLN A 1135 37.80 -14.90 -8.51
C GLN A 1135 38.66 -16.02 -9.11
N ILE A 1136 39.88 -16.23 -8.59
CA ILE A 1136 40.81 -17.30 -9.03
C ILE A 1136 40.31 -18.70 -8.62
N ILE A 1137 39.67 -18.84 -7.46
CA ILE A 1137 39.12 -20.13 -7.00
C ILE A 1137 37.86 -20.50 -7.75
N VAL A 1138 37.03 -19.51 -8.11
CA VAL A 1138 35.83 -19.74 -8.90
C VAL A 1138 36.18 -20.33 -10.26
N THR A 1139 37.16 -19.80 -10.99
CA THR A 1139 37.61 -20.40 -12.27
C THR A 1139 38.23 -21.80 -12.11
N LYS A 1140 38.43 -22.26 -10.87
CA LYS A 1140 39.01 -23.55 -10.49
C LYS A 1140 38.02 -24.60 -9.99
N LEU A 1141 36.73 -24.32 -9.93
CA LEU A 1141 35.72 -25.30 -9.51
C LEU A 1141 35.50 -26.39 -10.57
N ASP A 1142 35.40 -27.66 -10.16
CA ASP A 1142 35.08 -28.78 -11.08
C ASP A 1142 33.62 -28.72 -11.54
N THR A 1143 32.78 -27.97 -10.81
CA THR A 1143 31.46 -27.53 -11.26
C THR A 1143 31.50 -26.55 -12.44
N LEU A 1144 32.67 -26.14 -12.96
CA LEU A 1144 32.82 -25.30 -14.15
C LEU A 1144 33.75 -25.89 -15.23
N LYS A 1145 34.72 -26.75 -14.87
CA LYS A 1145 35.72 -27.28 -15.83
C LYS A 1145 35.16 -28.11 -16.99
N ASN A 1146 33.96 -28.70 -16.87
CA ASN A 1146 33.34 -29.49 -17.94
C ASN A 1146 32.66 -28.63 -19.02
N ILE A 1147 32.74 -27.30 -18.94
CA ILE A 1147 32.32 -26.39 -20.01
C ILE A 1147 33.43 -26.40 -21.08
N ASN A 1148 33.29 -27.30 -22.05
CA ASN A 1148 34.31 -27.60 -23.04
C ASN A 1148 34.43 -26.46 -24.08
N ILE A 1149 35.43 -25.60 -23.90
CA ILE A 1149 35.69 -24.40 -24.72
C ILE A 1149 35.82 -24.72 -26.24
N ARG A 1150 36.06 -25.99 -26.62
CA ARG A 1150 36.13 -26.42 -28.03
C ARG A 1150 34.78 -26.53 -28.74
N ASP A 1151 33.66 -26.59 -28.03
CA ASP A 1151 32.32 -26.70 -28.64
C ASP A 1151 31.70 -25.34 -29.06
N MET A 1152 32.44 -24.24 -28.87
CA MET A 1152 32.05 -22.85 -29.18
C MET A 1152 31.71 -22.60 -30.67
N LEU A 1153 31.98 -23.56 -31.56
CA LEU A 1153 31.62 -23.53 -32.98
C LEU A 1153 30.17 -23.97 -33.27
N ASN A 1154 29.43 -24.49 -32.28
CA ASN A 1154 28.05 -25.00 -32.42
C ASN A 1154 26.96 -24.05 -31.85
N SER A 1155 27.24 -22.75 -31.73
CA SER A 1155 26.32 -21.77 -31.10
C SER A 1155 24.89 -21.78 -31.67
N LYS A 1156 24.71 -21.99 -32.98
CA LYS A 1156 23.40 -22.11 -33.64
C LYS A 1156 22.62 -23.40 -33.32
N LYS A 1157 23.21 -24.36 -32.61
CA LYS A 1157 22.59 -25.66 -32.32
C LYS A 1157 21.88 -25.68 -30.96
N ALA A 1158 22.48 -25.07 -29.93
CA ALA A 1158 21.88 -24.99 -28.59
C ALA A 1158 20.53 -24.24 -28.59
N GLU A 1159 20.42 -23.17 -29.40
CA GLU A 1159 19.19 -22.39 -29.61
C GLU A 1159 18.07 -23.21 -30.29
N SER A 1160 18.41 -24.32 -30.98
CA SER A 1160 17.46 -25.19 -31.68
C SER A 1160 16.97 -26.40 -30.87
N GLU A 1161 17.67 -26.76 -29.79
CA GLU A 1161 17.37 -27.95 -28.97
C GLU A 1161 16.63 -27.60 -27.66
N LEU A 1162 16.87 -26.42 -27.08
CA LEU A 1162 16.08 -25.89 -25.97
C LEU A 1162 14.73 -25.34 -26.46
N THR A 1163 13.63 -25.75 -25.83
CA THR A 1163 12.33 -25.13 -26.11
C THR A 1163 12.27 -23.71 -25.55
N GLN A 1164 11.48 -22.83 -26.15
CA GLN A 1164 11.30 -21.45 -25.68
C GLN A 1164 10.88 -21.38 -24.19
N ARG A 1165 10.18 -22.39 -23.69
CA ARG A 1165 9.80 -22.52 -22.27
C ARG A 1165 10.97 -22.92 -21.35
N GLU A 1166 11.90 -23.73 -21.85
CA GLU A 1166 13.15 -24.06 -21.15
C GLU A 1166 14.09 -22.85 -21.13
N ILE A 1167 14.11 -22.04 -22.19
CA ILE A 1167 14.80 -20.74 -22.22
C ILE A 1167 14.20 -19.75 -21.20
N GLU A 1168 12.87 -19.64 -21.12
CA GLU A 1168 12.19 -18.84 -20.09
C GLU A 1168 12.55 -19.29 -18.66
N VAL A 1169 12.53 -20.60 -18.38
CA VAL A 1169 12.98 -21.16 -17.10
C VAL A 1169 14.42 -20.73 -16.83
N LEU A 1170 15.32 -20.92 -17.80
CA LEU A 1170 16.76 -20.67 -17.63
C LEU A 1170 17.12 -19.20 -17.45
N GLN A 1171 16.40 -18.29 -18.11
CA GLN A 1171 16.52 -16.84 -17.90
C GLN A 1171 16.09 -16.43 -16.49
N LEU A 1172 15.07 -17.07 -15.91
CA LEU A 1172 14.67 -16.85 -14.51
C LEU A 1172 15.63 -17.50 -13.50
N VAL A 1173 16.23 -18.63 -13.86
CA VAL A 1173 17.32 -19.27 -13.07
C VAL A 1173 18.52 -18.34 -12.96
N ALA A 1174 18.92 -17.72 -14.07
CA ALA A 1174 20.01 -16.73 -14.15
C ALA A 1174 19.71 -15.48 -13.30
N ASN A 1175 18.47 -15.00 -13.32
CA ASN A 1175 17.97 -13.92 -12.48
C ASN A 1175 17.85 -14.29 -10.97
N GLY A 1176 18.34 -15.47 -10.55
CA GLY A 1176 18.37 -15.90 -9.15
C GLY A 1176 17.04 -16.39 -8.57
N LEU A 1177 16.03 -16.68 -9.39
CA LEU A 1177 14.73 -17.15 -8.87
C LEU A 1177 14.79 -18.62 -8.47
N THR A 1178 14.27 -18.94 -7.29
CA THR A 1178 14.15 -20.34 -6.82
C THR A 1178 13.14 -21.14 -7.65
N ASN A 1179 13.20 -22.46 -7.58
CA ASN A 1179 12.33 -23.34 -8.38
C ASN A 1179 10.84 -23.06 -8.15
N SER A 1180 10.47 -22.62 -6.94
CA SER A 1180 9.10 -22.25 -6.58
C SER A 1180 8.70 -20.84 -7.05
N LEU A 1181 9.65 -19.94 -7.28
CA LEU A 1181 9.39 -18.62 -7.86
C LEU A 1181 9.23 -18.72 -9.37
N ILE A 1182 10.07 -19.54 -10.03
CA ILE A 1182 9.92 -19.90 -11.45
C ILE A 1182 8.54 -20.54 -11.69
N SER A 1183 8.12 -21.47 -10.82
CA SER A 1183 6.83 -22.17 -10.99
C SER A 1183 5.64 -21.22 -10.86
N GLN A 1184 5.70 -20.27 -9.92
CA GLN A 1184 4.70 -19.22 -9.75
C GLN A 1184 4.68 -18.23 -10.92
N GLN A 1185 5.85 -17.74 -11.36
CA GLN A 1185 5.95 -16.73 -12.43
C GLN A 1185 5.55 -17.28 -13.80
N LEU A 1186 5.85 -18.55 -14.07
CA LEU A 1186 5.47 -19.21 -15.32
C LEU A 1186 4.09 -19.89 -15.25
N HIS A 1187 3.41 -19.87 -14.10
CA HIS A 1187 2.12 -20.55 -13.86
C HIS A 1187 2.14 -22.07 -14.15
N ILE A 1188 3.19 -22.76 -13.68
CA ILE A 1188 3.37 -24.21 -13.81
C ILE A 1188 3.65 -24.85 -12.45
N SER A 1189 3.62 -26.18 -12.35
CA SER A 1189 3.89 -26.85 -11.06
C SER A 1189 5.38 -26.84 -10.71
N LEU A 1190 5.70 -26.96 -9.42
CA LEU A 1190 7.08 -27.13 -8.93
C LEU A 1190 7.75 -28.37 -9.54
N GLY A 1191 7.00 -29.44 -9.79
CA GLY A 1191 7.47 -30.62 -10.52
C GLY A 1191 7.75 -30.31 -11.99
N THR A 1192 6.92 -29.49 -12.64
CA THR A 1192 7.13 -29.05 -14.02
C THR A 1192 8.41 -28.21 -14.16
N VAL A 1193 8.73 -27.35 -13.18
CA VAL A 1193 10.03 -26.64 -13.16
C VAL A 1193 11.20 -27.60 -12.97
N LYS A 1194 11.11 -28.56 -12.05
CA LYS A 1194 12.15 -29.59 -11.87
C LYS A 1194 12.34 -30.42 -13.15
N ASN A 1195 11.27 -30.73 -13.88
CA ASN A 1195 11.35 -31.42 -15.17
C ASN A 1195 11.97 -30.54 -16.26
N HIS A 1196 11.59 -29.27 -16.40
CA HIS A 1196 12.24 -28.35 -17.33
C HIS A 1196 13.74 -28.19 -17.01
N LEU A 1197 14.11 -28.08 -15.73
CA LEU A 1197 15.53 -28.06 -15.32
C LEU A 1197 16.24 -29.36 -15.65
N SER A 1198 15.63 -30.52 -15.38
CA SER A 1198 16.20 -31.82 -15.78
C SER A 1198 16.37 -31.94 -17.29
N ASN A 1199 15.45 -31.38 -18.09
CA ASN A 1199 15.57 -31.32 -19.55
C ASN A 1199 16.68 -30.37 -19.98
N ILE A 1200 16.77 -29.16 -19.40
CA ILE A 1200 17.84 -28.19 -19.65
C ILE A 1200 19.20 -28.80 -19.34
N TYR A 1201 19.30 -29.50 -18.20
CA TYR A 1201 20.50 -30.20 -17.77
C TYR A 1201 20.90 -31.30 -18.76
N SER A 1202 19.94 -32.11 -19.21
CA SER A 1202 20.17 -33.14 -20.24
C SER A 1202 20.58 -32.54 -21.59
N LYS A 1203 19.89 -31.50 -22.07
CA LYS A 1203 20.10 -30.87 -23.39
C LYS A 1203 21.35 -30.01 -23.48
N LEU A 1204 21.73 -29.33 -22.39
CA LEU A 1204 22.99 -28.61 -22.31
C LEU A 1204 24.15 -29.51 -21.87
N GLU A 1205 23.93 -30.79 -21.57
CA GLU A 1205 24.94 -31.73 -21.05
C GLU A 1205 25.64 -31.18 -19.79
N VAL A 1206 24.84 -30.82 -18.79
CA VAL A 1206 25.30 -30.23 -17.52
C VAL A 1206 24.60 -30.86 -16.32
N ASP A 1207 25.32 -30.96 -15.20
CA ASP A 1207 24.82 -31.57 -13.94
C ASP A 1207 24.32 -30.55 -12.91
N SER A 1208 24.41 -29.24 -13.19
CA SER A 1208 24.12 -28.20 -12.20
C SER A 1208 23.40 -26.98 -12.77
N ARG A 1209 22.62 -26.35 -11.90
CA ARG A 1209 21.91 -25.06 -12.11
C ARG A 1209 22.83 -23.97 -12.67
N ILE A 1210 24.04 -23.88 -12.13
CA ILE A 1210 25.02 -22.83 -12.45
C ILE A 1210 25.68 -23.11 -13.81
N LYS A 1211 26.07 -24.36 -14.09
CA LYS A 1211 26.56 -24.77 -15.42
C LYS A 1211 25.54 -24.46 -16.53
N ALA A 1212 24.25 -24.71 -16.26
CA ALA A 1212 23.19 -24.45 -17.23
C ALA A 1212 23.08 -22.96 -17.61
N VAL A 1213 23.13 -22.06 -16.62
CA VAL A 1213 23.11 -20.60 -16.88
C VAL A 1213 24.32 -20.18 -17.70
N ILE A 1214 25.51 -20.62 -17.31
CA ILE A 1214 26.77 -20.22 -17.95
C ILE A 1214 26.83 -20.73 -19.40
N LYS A 1215 26.63 -22.04 -19.60
CA LYS A 1215 26.67 -22.64 -20.95
C LYS A 1215 25.55 -22.12 -21.86
N ALA A 1216 24.47 -21.54 -21.33
CA ALA A 1216 23.46 -20.84 -22.12
C ALA A 1216 23.80 -19.38 -22.43
N ALA A 1217 24.45 -18.66 -21.51
CA ALA A 1217 24.91 -17.28 -21.72
C ALA A 1217 26.08 -17.23 -22.72
N GLU A 1218 27.04 -18.15 -22.63
CA GLU A 1218 28.15 -18.31 -23.58
C GLU A 1218 27.64 -18.65 -25.00
N ASN A 1219 26.58 -19.46 -25.10
CA ASN A 1219 25.88 -19.74 -26.35
C ASN A 1219 24.87 -18.66 -26.77
N GLN A 1220 24.81 -17.51 -26.06
CA GLN A 1220 23.93 -16.36 -26.32
C GLN A 1220 22.40 -16.65 -26.27
N VAL A 1221 22.00 -17.81 -25.75
CA VAL A 1221 20.60 -18.26 -25.62
C VAL A 1221 19.82 -17.46 -24.57
N ILE A 1222 20.53 -16.93 -23.56
CA ILE A 1222 20.01 -16.00 -22.56
C ILE A 1222 20.89 -14.76 -22.49
N LYS A 1223 20.32 -13.64 -22.03
CA LYS A 1223 21.09 -12.42 -21.72
C LYS A 1223 21.27 -12.31 -20.21
N ILE A 1224 22.51 -12.16 -19.77
CA ILE A 1224 22.87 -11.72 -18.41
C ILE A 1224 23.02 -10.20 -18.44
#